data_AF-A0A1G5D6Z0-F1
#
_entry.id   AF-A0A1G5D6Z0-F1
#
_cell.length_a   1.000
_cell.length_b   1.000
_cell.length_c   1.000
_cell.angle_alpha   90.00
_cell.angle_beta   90.00
_cell.angle_gamma   90.00
#
_symmetry.space_group_name_H-M   'P 1'
#
loop_
_entity.id
_entity.type
_entity.pdbx_description
1 polymer ?
#
loop_
_entity_poly.entity_id
_entity_poly.type
_entity_poly.pdbx_seq_one_letter_code
_entity_poly.pdbx_strand_id
1 'polypeptide(L)'
;MHRYIYVSAGTKLVPNTEKAYLYKFHVLTRPGQYIYSYDYESEEKWITRATEYEPSEPLTGEFEFTADRLPASGEGYITITDAETGLPLPEASYSIIPLGFDTWEEAERASVRAKVAAFMSREDVRDEVERTAKTICEKAGKASSDSGSASGKLVFTLLADTHYVLNGNWEYTAETIKAVHESVRKACGSDIYTGIIHLGDLTDGILSKDICRIYSGRVLDELKSLNLPLYMVAGNHDSNYFRKNPDILTEEEQYDLYMSHLAAYDAPGSYISAAPKSLYYRYDIPGSILTLLVLSAYDNYEQHRYGYTEEQLTWISAELDRFSDDRRVLVLSHDAPLTNLDFWAKEIRNGEALCDILDAWNVAHDHRLIGFLHGHTHADLIYTKRSFPIISVGCSKIEYFEDKKPDGAICPARIEGEVTQELWDTLILDPETGDMDFIRFGAGIDRHVIGHTIPSPKVWAHRGASGYLPENTLEAFNLAADMGADGIELDVQFTRDRQLVVIHDERIERTSDGQGAVADMTLYQLRQYNYNRTIPDDTQYDIPTLSEVLELIRPNGMIINIELKTGVNFYPGIEQATVDLVRKYGMEDRVIYSSFNHESLIRLKEYAPDAECGVLYSTGIADPASYAKVLGMQAIHPSVGCVKYPGLPEHCKDNGIRMHVWTVNSEAQMEQMRQLGVDAIITNYPDVALALYGRDHKSYEELKPTPTADIAESEQDSPVETVAPSQNTGHKHPWPLRIAGTMYKYIRKPFVALDRVIQKAAGK
;
A
#
# COMPACT_ATOMS: atom_id res chain seq x y z
N MET A 1 -9.32 -10.64 -40.54
CA MET A 1 -8.50 -9.61 -39.87
C MET A 1 -7.38 -9.23 -40.81
N HIS A 2 -7.16 -7.94 -41.05
CA HIS A 2 -5.97 -7.48 -41.76
C HIS A 2 -4.80 -7.39 -40.77
N ARG A 3 -3.63 -7.93 -41.13
CA ARG A 3 -2.41 -7.84 -40.32
C ARG A 3 -1.67 -6.56 -40.70
N TYR A 4 -1.41 -5.70 -39.72
CA TYR A 4 -0.64 -4.47 -39.89
C TYR A 4 0.83 -4.74 -39.59
N ILE A 5 1.71 -4.22 -40.44
CA ILE A 5 3.15 -4.47 -40.43
C ILE A 5 3.83 -3.12 -40.41
N TYR A 6 4.64 -2.84 -39.39
CA TYR A 6 5.39 -1.60 -39.33
C TYR A 6 6.45 -1.55 -40.44
N VAL A 7 6.57 -0.39 -41.10
CA VAL A 7 7.62 -0.10 -42.09
C VAL A 7 8.11 1.33 -41.92
N SER A 8 9.41 1.51 -42.06
CA SER A 8 10.07 2.82 -42.12
C SER A 8 10.83 3.00 -43.43
N ALA A 9 11.27 4.22 -43.71
CA ALA A 9 12.14 4.51 -44.83
C ALA A 9 13.40 3.63 -44.76
N GLY A 10 13.70 2.93 -45.84
CA GLY A 10 14.75 1.92 -45.90
C GLY A 10 14.27 0.50 -45.59
N THR A 11 12.98 0.24 -45.36
CA THR A 11 12.49 -1.14 -45.20
C THR A 11 12.25 -1.82 -46.56
N LYS A 12 12.56 -3.10 -46.70
CA LYS A 12 12.23 -3.94 -47.86
C LYS A 12 11.19 -4.99 -47.50
N LEU A 13 10.19 -5.15 -48.35
CA LEU A 13 9.31 -6.30 -48.38
C LEU A 13 9.84 -7.31 -49.41
N VAL A 14 10.17 -8.51 -48.95
CA VAL A 14 10.70 -9.61 -49.76
C VAL A 14 9.67 -10.73 -49.80
N PRO A 15 8.98 -10.98 -50.93
CA PRO A 15 8.04 -12.09 -51.00
C PRO A 15 8.79 -13.43 -51.00
N ASN A 16 8.34 -14.36 -50.16
CA ASN A 16 8.78 -15.77 -50.13
C ASN A 16 7.86 -16.65 -51.00
N THR A 17 7.07 -16.02 -51.88
CA THR A 17 6.10 -16.65 -52.77
C THR A 17 6.18 -16.02 -54.15
N GLU A 18 5.87 -16.78 -55.20
CA GLU A 18 5.75 -16.27 -56.57
C GLU A 18 4.42 -15.53 -56.82
N LYS A 19 3.51 -15.54 -55.83
CA LYS A 19 2.21 -14.87 -55.93
C LYS A 19 2.36 -13.35 -55.97
N ALA A 20 1.58 -12.72 -56.84
CA ALA A 20 1.43 -11.28 -56.85
C ALA A 20 0.71 -10.81 -55.58
N TYR A 21 1.16 -9.69 -55.03
CA TYR A 21 0.62 -9.12 -53.80
C TYR A 21 0.31 -7.64 -53.94
N LEU A 22 -0.61 -7.18 -53.10
CA LEU A 22 -0.91 -5.77 -52.88
C LEU A 22 -0.51 -5.43 -51.44
N TYR A 23 -0.01 -4.21 -51.23
CA TYR A 23 0.08 -3.66 -49.89
C TYR A 23 -0.82 -2.44 -49.78
N LYS A 24 -1.45 -2.20 -48.64
CA LYS A 24 -2.08 -0.91 -48.33
C LYS A 24 -1.27 -0.21 -47.29
N PHE A 25 -0.98 1.08 -47.51
CA PHE A 25 -0.30 1.90 -46.52
C PHE A 25 -1.31 2.56 -45.57
N HIS A 26 -0.97 2.54 -44.29
CA HIS A 26 -1.74 3.07 -43.17
C HIS A 26 -0.86 4.09 -42.44
N VAL A 27 -1.18 5.37 -42.64
CA VAL A 27 -0.57 6.46 -41.88
C VAL A 27 -1.25 6.52 -40.51
N LEU A 28 -0.59 6.01 -39.48
CA LEU A 28 -1.01 6.28 -38.12
C LEU A 28 -0.47 7.68 -37.79
N THR A 29 -1.32 8.71 -37.82
CA THR A 29 -0.91 10.03 -37.28
C THR A 29 -0.61 9.87 -35.78
N ARG A 30 0.42 10.52 -35.21
CA ARG A 30 0.41 11.97 -34.97
C ARG A 30 1.81 12.61 -34.84
N PRO A 31 2.00 13.82 -35.42
CA PRO A 31 3.03 14.74 -34.97
C PRO A 31 2.60 15.42 -33.66
N GLY A 32 3.47 15.41 -32.64
CA GLY A 32 3.52 16.46 -31.61
C GLY A 32 2.53 16.44 -30.43
N GLN A 33 1.95 15.30 -30.05
CA GLN A 33 1.31 15.13 -28.74
C GLN A 33 1.62 13.74 -28.20
N TYR A 34 2.09 13.69 -26.95
CA TYR A 34 2.36 12.49 -26.16
C TYR A 34 1.28 11.43 -26.37
N ILE A 35 1.67 10.21 -26.77
CA ILE A 35 0.78 9.06 -26.77
C ILE A 35 0.82 8.50 -25.35
N TYR A 36 -0.11 8.97 -24.53
CA TYR A 36 -0.76 8.09 -23.58
C TYR A 36 -2.01 7.54 -24.26
N SER A 37 -2.17 6.22 -24.26
CA SER A 37 -3.49 5.62 -24.25
C SER A 37 -3.50 4.50 -23.21
N TYR A 38 -3.54 4.90 -21.94
CA TYR A 38 -4.22 4.07 -20.94
C TYR A 38 -5.69 3.96 -21.38
N ASP A 39 -6.14 2.75 -21.66
CA ASP A 39 -7.48 2.49 -22.18
C ASP A 39 -8.49 2.44 -21.01
N TYR A 40 -9.32 3.47 -20.89
CA TYR A 40 -10.49 3.46 -19.99
C TYR A 40 -11.81 3.80 -20.70
N GLU A 41 -11.81 3.96 -22.03
CA GLU A 41 -13.05 4.21 -22.77
C GLU A 41 -13.63 2.94 -23.40
N SER A 42 -14.96 2.89 -23.49
CA SER A 42 -15.75 1.74 -23.96
C SER A 42 -15.58 1.39 -25.45
N GLU A 43 -14.71 2.11 -26.19
CA GLU A 43 -14.41 1.87 -27.60
C GLU A 43 -12.89 1.95 -27.87
N GLU A 44 -12.16 0.93 -27.41
CA GLU A 44 -10.78 0.59 -27.76
C GLU A 44 -10.52 0.71 -29.28
N LYS A 45 -9.95 1.84 -29.72
CA LYS A 45 -9.59 2.09 -31.11
C LYS A 45 -8.07 2.18 -31.24
N TRP A 46 -7.47 1.11 -31.75
CA TRP A 46 -6.28 1.26 -32.58
C TRP A 46 -6.68 2.10 -33.81
N ILE A 47 -6.30 3.39 -33.77
CA ILE A 47 -6.30 4.38 -34.85
C ILE A 47 -7.66 4.72 -35.48
N THR A 48 -8.10 5.98 -35.29
CA THR A 48 -9.13 6.59 -36.16
C THR A 48 -8.51 7.64 -37.08
N ARG A 49 -8.12 7.17 -38.28
CA ARG A 49 -8.13 7.78 -39.64
C ARG A 49 -6.92 7.26 -40.43
N ALA A 50 -7.11 6.13 -41.10
CA ALA A 50 -6.26 5.73 -42.22
C ALA A 50 -6.48 6.73 -43.36
N THR A 51 -5.43 7.44 -43.76
CA THR A 51 -5.38 7.96 -45.13
C THR A 51 -4.88 6.77 -45.95
N GLU A 52 -5.78 6.11 -46.66
CA GLU A 52 -5.43 4.92 -47.47
C GLU A 52 -4.60 5.37 -48.67
N TYR A 53 -3.38 4.85 -48.78
CA TYR A 53 -2.63 4.87 -50.03
C TYR A 53 -2.66 3.45 -50.61
N GLU A 54 -3.45 3.28 -51.66
CA GLU A 54 -3.47 2.05 -52.46
C GLU A 54 -2.45 2.20 -53.60
N PRO A 55 -1.41 1.36 -53.69
CA PRO A 55 -0.70 1.18 -54.94
C PRO A 55 -1.69 0.61 -55.97
N SER A 56 -1.76 1.24 -57.14
CA SER A 56 -2.75 0.94 -58.18
C SER A 56 -2.51 -0.38 -58.92
N GLU A 57 -1.40 -1.07 -58.68
CA GLU A 57 -0.98 -2.26 -59.44
C GLU A 57 -0.42 -3.37 -58.52
N PRO A 58 -0.74 -4.65 -58.78
CA PRO A 58 -0.14 -5.80 -58.11
C PRO A 58 1.38 -5.85 -58.29
N LEU A 59 2.09 -6.17 -57.21
CA LEU A 59 3.55 -6.30 -57.19
C LEU A 59 3.99 -7.75 -57.28
N THR A 60 5.09 -7.98 -57.99
CA THR A 60 5.80 -9.26 -58.07
C THR A 60 7.28 -9.01 -57.83
N GLY A 61 7.87 -9.62 -56.80
CA GLY A 61 9.28 -9.41 -56.40
C GLY A 61 9.46 -8.47 -55.19
N GLU A 62 10.71 -8.17 -54.85
CA GLU A 62 11.06 -7.30 -53.72
C GLU A 62 10.52 -5.88 -53.91
N PHE A 63 10.10 -5.25 -52.81
CA PHE A 63 9.62 -3.88 -52.79
C PHE A 63 10.29 -3.08 -51.67
N GLU A 64 10.90 -1.95 -52.00
CA GLU A 64 11.58 -1.08 -51.04
C GLU A 64 10.74 0.15 -50.71
N PHE A 65 10.58 0.42 -49.41
CA PHE A 65 9.94 1.61 -48.87
C PHE A 65 10.97 2.74 -48.79
N THR A 66 10.89 3.66 -49.74
CA THR A 66 11.75 4.85 -49.84
C THR A 66 11.06 6.08 -49.26
N ALA A 67 11.84 7.08 -48.83
CA ALA A 67 11.31 8.26 -48.12
C ALA A 67 10.29 9.09 -48.95
N ASP A 68 10.36 9.03 -50.28
CA ASP A 68 9.40 9.65 -51.21
C ASP A 68 8.08 8.88 -51.35
N ARG A 69 8.04 7.63 -50.87
CA ARG A 69 6.87 6.73 -50.92
C ARG A 69 6.17 6.58 -49.58
N LEU A 70 6.68 7.25 -48.55
CA LEU A 70 6.12 7.30 -47.21
C LEU A 70 5.59 8.71 -46.92
N PRO A 71 4.67 8.87 -45.95
CA PRO A 71 4.27 10.17 -45.45
C PRO A 71 5.47 10.96 -44.92
N ALA A 72 5.32 12.27 -44.70
CA ALA A 72 6.40 13.14 -44.23
C ALA A 72 7.07 12.71 -42.91
N SER A 73 6.47 11.78 -42.15
CA SER A 73 7.06 11.14 -40.97
C SER A 73 8.15 10.12 -41.27
N GLY A 74 8.25 9.59 -42.50
CA GLY A 74 9.20 8.54 -42.87
C GLY A 74 8.85 7.14 -42.33
N GLU A 75 7.68 6.97 -41.73
CA GLU A 75 7.26 5.75 -41.00
C GLU A 75 5.74 5.52 -41.16
N GLY A 76 5.31 4.26 -41.07
CA GLY A 76 3.91 3.88 -41.00
C GLY A 76 3.68 2.37 -41.00
N TYR A 77 2.45 1.94 -41.26
CA TYR A 77 2.08 0.52 -41.23
C TYR A 77 1.53 0.09 -42.57
N ILE A 78 1.73 -1.16 -42.95
CA ILE A 78 1.16 -1.74 -44.17
C ILE A 78 0.33 -2.97 -43.87
N THR A 79 -0.63 -3.29 -44.73
CA THR A 79 -1.27 -4.61 -44.77
C THR A 79 -0.99 -5.26 -46.11
N ILE A 80 -0.63 -6.54 -46.14
CA ILE A 80 -0.31 -7.26 -47.38
C ILE A 80 -1.40 -8.28 -47.71
N THR A 81 -1.91 -8.24 -48.94
CA THR A 81 -2.96 -9.14 -49.44
C THR A 81 -2.54 -9.81 -50.75
N ASP A 82 -2.99 -11.03 -50.95
CA ASP A 82 -2.87 -11.77 -52.20
C ASP A 82 -3.69 -11.04 -53.28
N ALA A 83 -3.07 -10.76 -54.42
CA ALA A 83 -3.69 -9.91 -55.45
C ALA A 83 -4.84 -10.59 -56.20
N GLU A 84 -4.91 -11.92 -56.21
CA GLU A 84 -5.99 -12.67 -56.88
C GLU A 84 -7.21 -12.84 -55.97
N THR A 85 -6.96 -13.14 -54.69
CA THR A 85 -8.01 -13.48 -53.73
C THR A 85 -8.46 -12.30 -52.87
N GLY A 86 -7.64 -11.24 -52.77
CA GLY A 86 -7.86 -10.11 -51.88
C GLY A 86 -7.72 -10.45 -50.38
N LEU A 87 -7.31 -11.68 -50.06
CA LEU A 87 -7.15 -12.15 -48.68
C LEU A 87 -5.76 -11.80 -48.14
N PRO A 88 -5.59 -11.62 -46.82
CA PRO A 88 -4.27 -11.42 -46.21
C PRO A 88 -3.30 -12.54 -46.58
N LEU A 89 -2.08 -12.17 -46.98
CA LEU A 89 -1.04 -13.16 -47.25
C LEU A 89 -0.54 -13.78 -45.92
N PRO A 90 -0.36 -15.10 -45.83
CA PRO A 90 0.24 -15.74 -44.65
C PRO A 90 1.67 -15.23 -44.44
N GLU A 91 2.09 -15.08 -43.19
CA GLU A 91 3.42 -14.56 -42.82
C GLU A 91 4.57 -15.31 -43.46
N ALA A 92 4.49 -16.64 -43.56
CA ALA A 92 5.50 -17.45 -44.23
C ALA A 92 5.69 -17.08 -45.73
N SER A 93 4.79 -16.28 -46.31
CA SER A 93 4.81 -15.88 -47.71
C SER A 93 5.63 -14.60 -47.97
N TYR A 94 6.14 -13.92 -46.95
CA TYR A 94 6.98 -12.73 -47.11
C TYR A 94 7.89 -12.46 -45.91
N SER A 95 8.92 -11.66 -46.10
CA SER A 95 9.84 -11.17 -45.07
C SER A 95 9.90 -9.64 -45.15
N ILE A 96 10.03 -8.98 -44.01
CA ILE A 96 10.25 -7.53 -43.93
C ILE A 96 11.68 -7.32 -43.42
N ILE A 97 12.51 -6.68 -44.24
CA ILE A 97 13.94 -6.50 -43.98
C ILE A 97 14.23 -5.00 -43.92
N PRO A 98 14.47 -4.40 -42.74
CA PRO A 98 15.03 -3.07 -42.64
C PRO A 98 16.41 -3.04 -43.32
N LEU A 99 16.64 -2.18 -44.31
CA LEU A 99 17.98 -1.96 -44.92
C LEU A 99 18.91 -1.14 -44.01
N GLY A 100 18.52 -0.82 -42.77
CA GLY A 100 19.31 0.06 -41.91
C GLY A 100 18.84 0.23 -40.47
N PHE A 101 18.14 -0.75 -39.87
CA PHE A 101 17.85 -0.71 -38.43
C PHE A 101 19.14 -0.51 -37.63
N ASP A 102 20.18 -1.31 -37.92
CA ASP A 102 21.49 -1.19 -37.28
C ASP A 102 22.10 0.22 -37.41
N THR A 103 22.01 0.85 -38.59
CA THR A 103 22.63 2.17 -38.84
C THR A 103 21.89 3.35 -38.20
N TRP A 104 20.55 3.32 -38.17
CA TRP A 104 19.75 4.34 -37.48
C TRP A 104 19.91 4.21 -35.97
N GLU A 105 19.91 2.97 -35.49
CA GLU A 105 20.05 2.63 -34.08
C GLU A 105 21.46 2.96 -33.56
N GLU A 106 22.53 2.72 -34.33
CA GLU A 106 23.88 3.13 -33.96
C GLU A 106 24.02 4.65 -33.80
N ALA A 107 23.37 5.43 -34.70
CA ALA A 107 23.38 6.89 -34.64
C ALA A 107 22.55 7.42 -33.46
N GLU A 108 21.39 6.84 -33.20
CA GLU A 108 20.56 7.16 -32.03
C GLU A 108 21.27 6.79 -30.73
N ARG A 109 21.89 5.61 -30.65
CA ARG A 109 22.72 5.18 -29.51
C ARG A 109 23.90 6.11 -29.27
N ALA A 110 24.58 6.56 -30.31
CA ALA A 110 25.68 7.51 -30.15
C ALA A 110 25.17 8.82 -29.52
N SER A 111 23.99 9.28 -29.93
CA SER A 111 23.31 10.46 -29.37
C SER A 111 22.89 10.23 -27.91
N VAL A 112 22.24 9.10 -27.59
CA VAL A 112 21.82 8.75 -26.22
C VAL A 112 23.03 8.61 -25.31
N ARG A 113 24.09 7.89 -25.72
CA ARG A 113 25.34 7.76 -24.96
C ARG A 113 25.97 9.12 -24.66
N ALA A 114 25.95 10.05 -25.61
CA ALA A 114 26.47 11.40 -25.38
C ALA A 114 25.63 12.16 -24.33
N LYS A 115 24.30 12.03 -24.36
CA LYS A 115 23.40 12.64 -23.37
C LYS A 115 23.58 12.01 -21.98
N VAL A 116 23.65 10.69 -21.90
CA VAL A 116 23.89 9.96 -20.64
C VAL A 116 25.25 10.34 -20.06
N ALA A 117 26.31 10.39 -20.88
CA ALA A 117 27.62 10.84 -20.43
C ALA A 117 27.60 12.29 -19.92
N ALA A 118 26.87 13.18 -20.60
CA ALA A 118 26.69 14.56 -20.14
C ALA A 118 25.93 14.62 -18.81
N PHE A 119 24.87 13.83 -18.66
CA PHE A 119 24.09 13.71 -17.41
C PHE A 119 24.96 13.20 -16.26
N MET A 120 25.65 12.07 -16.43
CA MET A 120 26.57 11.49 -15.43
C MET A 120 27.75 12.40 -15.09
N SER A 121 28.07 13.37 -15.96
CA SER A 121 29.15 14.33 -15.71
C SER A 121 28.76 15.49 -14.79
N ARG A 122 27.48 15.67 -14.50
CA ARG A 122 26.99 16.77 -13.65
C ARG A 122 27.35 16.56 -12.19
N GLU A 123 27.50 17.68 -11.49
CA GLU A 123 27.86 17.70 -10.07
C GLU A 123 26.74 17.10 -9.20
N ASP A 124 25.49 17.51 -9.41
CA ASP A 124 24.34 17.02 -8.65
C ASP A 124 24.08 15.52 -8.81
N VAL A 125 24.31 14.95 -10.01
CA VAL A 125 24.22 13.49 -10.23
C VAL A 125 25.33 12.75 -9.47
N ARG A 126 26.56 13.29 -9.46
CA ARG A 126 27.67 12.68 -8.71
C ARG A 126 27.46 12.76 -7.21
N ASP A 127 26.99 13.91 -6.71
CA ASP A 127 26.65 14.10 -5.30
C ASP A 127 25.56 13.10 -4.87
N GLU A 128 24.56 12.87 -5.72
CA GLU A 128 23.51 11.87 -5.46
C GLU A 128 24.06 10.43 -5.42
N VAL A 129 24.97 10.07 -6.34
CA VAL A 129 25.67 8.77 -6.34
C VAL A 129 26.46 8.59 -5.04
N GLU A 130 27.20 9.60 -4.62
CA GLU A 130 27.99 9.56 -3.38
C GLU A 130 27.11 9.49 -2.13
N ARG A 131 26.03 10.27 -2.07
CA ARG A 131 25.04 10.24 -0.98
C ARG A 131 24.42 8.85 -0.85
N THR A 132 23.95 8.31 -1.97
CA THR A 132 23.29 7.00 -2.02
C THR A 132 24.25 5.90 -1.56
N ALA A 133 25.45 5.86 -2.13
CA ALA A 133 26.47 4.87 -1.77
C ALA A 133 26.90 4.95 -0.30
N LYS A 134 27.07 6.17 0.23
CA LYS A 134 27.38 6.38 1.65
C LYS A 134 26.27 5.82 2.55
N THR A 135 25.02 6.15 2.24
CA THR A 135 23.86 5.70 3.03
C THR A 135 23.74 4.17 3.01
N ILE A 136 23.96 3.55 1.84
CA ILE A 136 23.99 2.08 1.71
C ILE A 136 25.07 1.47 2.59
N CYS A 137 26.32 1.96 2.52
CA CYS A 137 27.42 1.43 3.34
C CYS A 137 27.19 1.66 4.85
N GLU A 138 26.53 2.76 5.25
CA GLU A 138 26.17 3.02 6.65
C GLU A 138 25.09 2.04 7.15
N LYS A 139 24.06 1.77 6.34
CA LYS A 139 22.89 0.95 6.72
C LYS A 139 23.13 -0.56 6.61
N ALA A 140 23.92 -1.00 5.65
CA ALA A 140 24.29 -2.40 5.48
C ALA A 140 25.21 -2.91 6.62
N GLY A 141 25.92 -2.00 7.30
CA GLY A 141 26.91 -2.33 8.32
C GLY A 141 28.22 -2.87 7.73
N LYS A 142 29.31 -2.90 8.51
CA LYS A 142 30.53 -3.60 8.09
C LYS A 142 30.20 -5.08 7.99
N ALA A 143 30.18 -5.64 6.77
CA ALA A 143 30.11 -7.08 6.56
C ALA A 143 31.14 -7.76 7.49
N SER A 144 30.64 -8.56 8.45
CA SER A 144 31.49 -9.26 9.40
C SER A 144 32.40 -10.21 8.61
N SER A 145 33.68 -9.89 8.52
CA SER A 145 34.69 -10.79 7.96
C SER A 145 35.14 -11.88 8.96
N ASP A 146 34.61 -11.90 10.18
CA ASP A 146 35.09 -12.76 11.27
C ASP A 146 33.96 -13.21 12.21
N SER A 147 33.03 -14.03 11.71
CA SER A 147 32.26 -14.95 12.56
C SER A 147 31.55 -15.96 11.67
N GLY A 148 31.74 -17.26 11.90
CA GLY A 148 31.03 -18.34 11.20
C GLY A 148 29.54 -18.45 11.55
N SER A 149 28.79 -17.35 11.46
CA SER A 149 27.34 -17.23 11.62
C SER A 149 26.75 -16.73 10.29
N ALA A 150 25.73 -17.43 9.81
CA ALA A 150 25.11 -17.26 8.50
C ALA A 150 24.03 -16.16 8.44
N SER A 151 24.20 -15.03 9.15
CA SER A 151 23.11 -14.05 9.36
C SER A 151 23.59 -12.59 9.23
N GLY A 152 23.84 -12.13 8.00
CA GLY A 152 24.06 -10.72 7.68
C GLY A 152 22.87 -10.11 6.93
N LYS A 153 22.76 -8.78 6.95
CA LYS A 153 21.81 -8.05 6.09
C LYS A 153 22.09 -8.36 4.62
N LEU A 154 21.03 -8.50 3.84
CA LEU A 154 21.06 -8.72 2.40
C LEU A 154 20.83 -7.40 1.68
N VAL A 155 21.52 -7.17 0.57
CA VAL A 155 21.48 -5.90 -0.17
C VAL A 155 21.11 -6.17 -1.62
N PHE A 156 19.96 -5.65 -2.07
CA PHE A 156 19.45 -5.84 -3.42
C PHE A 156 19.33 -4.52 -4.15
N THR A 157 19.65 -4.49 -5.43
CA THR A 157 19.12 -3.45 -6.32
C THR A 157 17.67 -3.79 -6.62
N LEU A 158 16.74 -2.84 -6.46
CA LEU A 158 15.31 -3.04 -6.60
C LEU A 158 14.74 -2.11 -7.67
N LEU A 159 14.12 -2.73 -8.69
CA LEU A 159 13.60 -2.06 -9.88
C LEU A 159 12.17 -2.47 -10.16
N ALA A 160 11.43 -1.57 -10.79
CA ALA A 160 10.11 -1.82 -11.37
C ALA A 160 9.94 -0.93 -12.60
N ASP A 161 9.22 -1.43 -13.61
CA ASP A 161 8.73 -0.63 -14.73
C ASP A 161 9.83 0.23 -15.39
N THR A 162 10.92 -0.42 -15.80
CA THR A 162 12.09 0.28 -16.32
C THR A 162 11.92 0.76 -17.73
N HIS A 163 11.01 0.16 -18.50
CA HIS A 163 10.66 0.47 -19.89
C HIS A 163 11.85 0.95 -20.76
N TYR A 164 12.28 0.16 -21.74
CA TYR A 164 13.30 0.65 -22.68
C TYR A 164 12.82 1.83 -23.56
N VAL A 165 11.51 1.96 -23.73
CA VAL A 165 10.85 2.95 -24.63
C VAL A 165 9.86 3.81 -23.85
N LEU A 166 9.14 4.70 -24.55
CA LEU A 166 8.02 5.54 -24.07
C LEU A 166 8.07 5.92 -22.58
N ASN A 167 8.61 7.12 -22.31
CA ASN A 167 8.98 7.61 -20.97
C ASN A 167 10.06 6.77 -20.25
N GLY A 168 10.59 5.76 -20.92
CA GLY A 168 11.76 5.01 -20.55
C GLY A 168 13.04 5.83 -20.55
N ASN A 169 13.90 5.52 -19.59
CA ASN A 169 15.19 6.16 -19.34
C ASN A 169 16.26 5.11 -19.02
N TRP A 170 16.08 3.87 -19.51
CA TRP A 170 16.89 2.73 -19.13
C TRP A 170 18.39 2.98 -19.21
N GLU A 171 18.89 3.65 -20.27
CA GLU A 171 20.33 3.93 -20.37
C GLU A 171 20.86 4.82 -19.24
N TYR A 172 20.05 5.75 -18.71
CA TYR A 172 20.40 6.56 -17.55
C TYR A 172 20.31 5.73 -16.26
N THR A 173 19.25 4.92 -16.11
CA THR A 173 19.07 4.01 -14.97
C THR A 173 20.24 3.02 -14.88
N ALA A 174 20.60 2.38 -15.98
CA ALA A 174 21.71 1.44 -16.05
C ALA A 174 23.05 2.07 -15.65
N GLU A 175 23.36 3.27 -16.15
CA GLU A 175 24.60 3.96 -15.81
C GLU A 175 24.62 4.50 -14.37
N THR A 176 23.48 4.95 -13.83
CA THR A 176 23.39 5.36 -12.42
C THR A 176 23.52 4.19 -11.46
N ILE A 177 22.92 3.02 -11.77
CA ILE A 177 23.12 1.78 -11.01
C ILE A 177 24.59 1.39 -10.99
N LYS A 178 25.25 1.35 -12.16
CA LYS A 178 26.69 1.05 -12.26
C LYS A 178 27.53 2.01 -11.40
N ALA A 179 27.26 3.31 -11.49
CA ALA A 179 27.99 4.32 -10.73
C ALA A 179 27.80 4.16 -9.20
N VAL A 180 26.58 3.88 -8.74
CA VAL A 180 26.31 3.60 -7.32
C VAL A 180 27.02 2.31 -6.88
N HIS A 181 26.94 1.23 -7.66
CA HIS A 181 27.63 -0.03 -7.34
C HIS A 181 29.14 0.14 -7.23
N GLU A 182 29.75 0.88 -8.16
CA GLU A 182 31.18 1.20 -8.10
C GLU A 182 31.54 2.06 -6.89
N SER A 183 30.71 3.05 -6.57
CA SER A 183 30.89 3.92 -5.41
C SER A 183 30.77 3.16 -4.09
N VAL A 184 29.76 2.28 -3.97
CA VAL A 184 29.59 1.36 -2.82
C VAL A 184 30.79 0.43 -2.70
N ARG A 185 31.21 -0.23 -3.77
CA ARG A 185 32.38 -1.12 -3.77
C ARG A 185 33.64 -0.41 -3.30
N LYS A 186 33.84 0.83 -3.74
CA LYS A 186 34.97 1.68 -3.31
C LYS A 186 34.87 2.09 -1.85
N ALA A 187 33.69 2.49 -1.37
CA ALA A 187 33.47 2.97 -0.01
C ALA A 187 33.53 1.84 1.03
N CYS A 188 32.92 0.69 0.71
CA CYS A 188 32.89 -0.48 1.58
C CYS A 188 34.15 -1.37 1.45
N GLY A 189 34.90 -1.26 0.34
CA GLY A 189 36.12 -2.04 0.09
C GLY A 189 35.87 -3.47 -0.41
N SER A 190 34.62 -3.85 -0.64
CA SER A 190 34.17 -5.15 -1.16
C SER A 190 32.84 -4.99 -1.88
N ASP A 191 32.46 -5.99 -2.68
CA ASP A 191 31.08 -6.08 -3.18
C ASP A 191 30.17 -6.59 -2.07
N ILE A 192 29.06 -5.91 -1.83
CA ILE A 192 28.11 -6.22 -0.75
C ILE A 192 26.72 -6.57 -1.29
N TYR A 193 26.47 -6.40 -2.59
CA TYR A 193 25.19 -6.71 -3.18
C TYR A 193 24.97 -8.22 -3.24
N THR A 194 23.82 -8.65 -2.73
CA THR A 194 23.32 -10.02 -2.79
C THR A 194 22.75 -10.34 -4.18
N GLY A 195 22.08 -9.37 -4.82
CA GLY A 195 21.46 -9.57 -6.12
C GLY A 195 20.69 -8.35 -6.63
N ILE A 196 19.92 -8.58 -7.68
CA ILE A 196 19.02 -7.61 -8.31
C ILE A 196 17.62 -8.21 -8.33
N ILE A 197 16.65 -7.46 -7.84
CA ILE A 197 15.23 -7.79 -7.92
C ILE A 197 14.60 -6.83 -8.93
N HIS A 198 13.96 -7.38 -9.96
CA HIS A 198 13.18 -6.61 -10.91
C HIS A 198 11.73 -7.07 -10.88
N LEU A 199 10.83 -6.18 -10.47
CA LEU A 199 9.40 -6.44 -10.30
C LEU A 199 8.62 -6.37 -11.62
N GLY A 200 9.21 -6.78 -12.75
CA GLY A 200 8.58 -6.80 -14.07
C GLY A 200 8.50 -5.47 -14.83
N ASP A 201 8.00 -5.56 -16.06
CA ASP A 201 7.79 -4.49 -17.05
C ASP A 201 9.08 -3.87 -17.60
N LEU A 202 9.77 -4.63 -18.45
CA LEU A 202 10.92 -4.16 -19.23
C LEU A 202 10.51 -3.36 -20.47
N THR A 203 9.26 -3.54 -20.93
CA THR A 203 8.69 -2.91 -22.12
C THR A 203 7.33 -2.30 -21.80
N ASP A 204 6.80 -1.49 -22.72
CA ASP A 204 5.50 -0.82 -22.58
C ASP A 204 4.33 -1.63 -23.18
N GLY A 205 4.60 -2.85 -23.65
CA GLY A 205 3.63 -3.79 -24.22
C GLY A 205 2.92 -3.33 -25.51
N ILE A 206 3.30 -2.20 -26.10
CA ILE A 206 2.71 -1.70 -27.37
C ILE A 206 3.57 -1.99 -28.60
N LEU A 207 4.74 -2.59 -28.40
CA LEU A 207 5.71 -2.91 -29.45
C LEU A 207 5.37 -4.23 -30.15
N SER A 208 5.91 -4.43 -31.35
CA SER A 208 5.91 -5.77 -31.93
C SER A 208 6.79 -6.69 -31.10
N LYS A 209 6.48 -7.99 -31.17
CA LYS A 209 7.16 -9.03 -30.41
C LYS A 209 8.67 -9.07 -30.64
N ASP A 210 9.11 -8.84 -31.87
CA ASP A 210 10.53 -8.83 -32.22
C ASP A 210 11.25 -7.63 -31.59
N ILE A 211 10.60 -6.48 -31.53
CA ILE A 211 11.16 -5.30 -30.87
C ILE A 211 11.17 -5.48 -29.35
N CYS A 212 10.11 -6.07 -28.77
CA CYS A 212 10.11 -6.44 -27.34
C CYS A 212 11.32 -7.32 -27.00
N ARG A 213 11.59 -8.37 -27.78
CA ARG A 213 12.76 -9.25 -27.58
C ARG A 213 14.08 -8.49 -27.59
N ILE A 214 14.24 -7.58 -28.54
CA ILE A 214 15.47 -6.79 -28.69
C ILE A 214 15.68 -5.89 -27.47
N TYR A 215 14.64 -5.21 -27.00
CA TYR A 215 14.74 -4.26 -25.89
C TYR A 215 14.84 -4.96 -24.54
N SER A 216 13.96 -5.92 -24.25
CA SER A 216 14.06 -6.75 -23.04
C SER A 216 15.42 -7.46 -22.97
N GLY A 217 15.92 -7.98 -24.10
CA GLY A 217 17.24 -8.61 -24.18
C GLY A 217 18.36 -7.67 -23.75
N ARG A 218 18.33 -6.40 -24.15
CA ARG A 218 19.34 -5.40 -23.76
C ARG A 218 19.30 -5.07 -22.28
N VAL A 219 18.10 -4.79 -21.76
CA VAL A 219 17.91 -4.50 -20.34
C VAL A 219 18.47 -5.67 -19.50
N LEU A 220 18.10 -6.89 -19.88
CA LEU A 220 18.58 -8.10 -19.23
C LEU A 220 20.09 -8.28 -19.36
N ASP A 221 20.68 -8.07 -20.54
CA ASP A 221 22.12 -8.19 -20.76
C ASP A 221 22.92 -7.18 -19.92
N GLU A 222 22.43 -5.94 -19.81
CA GLU A 222 23.07 -4.90 -19.00
C GLU A 222 22.93 -5.18 -17.51
N LEU A 223 21.77 -5.65 -17.04
CA LEU A 223 21.60 -6.11 -15.65
C LEU A 223 22.52 -7.29 -15.33
N LYS A 224 22.60 -8.28 -16.23
CA LYS A 224 23.50 -9.44 -16.09
C LYS A 224 24.97 -9.03 -16.11
N SER A 225 25.33 -7.93 -16.79
CA SER A 225 26.71 -7.42 -16.83
C SER A 225 27.24 -6.97 -15.47
N LEU A 226 26.36 -6.72 -14.49
CA LEU A 226 26.73 -6.43 -13.09
C LEU A 226 27.28 -7.67 -12.37
N ASN A 227 27.17 -8.87 -12.96
CA ASN A 227 27.61 -10.15 -12.40
C ASN A 227 26.98 -10.48 -11.04
N LEU A 228 25.69 -10.12 -10.88
CA LEU A 228 24.89 -10.42 -9.71
C LEU A 228 23.73 -11.35 -10.09
N PRO A 229 23.23 -12.18 -9.16
CA PRO A 229 21.98 -12.91 -9.35
C PRO A 229 20.83 -11.95 -9.70
N LEU A 230 20.06 -12.26 -10.75
CA LEU A 230 18.94 -11.46 -11.22
C LEU A 230 17.62 -12.21 -11.01
N TYR A 231 16.83 -11.77 -10.04
CA TYR A 231 15.50 -12.27 -9.71
C TYR A 231 14.45 -11.47 -10.48
N MET A 232 13.83 -12.12 -11.46
CA MET A 232 12.84 -11.49 -12.34
C MET A 232 11.43 -11.87 -11.92
N VAL A 233 10.56 -10.88 -11.83
CA VAL A 233 9.11 -11.06 -11.84
C VAL A 233 8.59 -10.78 -13.24
N ALA A 234 7.65 -11.57 -13.73
CA ALA A 234 6.98 -11.27 -15.00
C ALA A 234 5.99 -10.12 -14.79
N GLY A 235 6.17 -9.02 -15.52
CA GLY A 235 5.22 -7.92 -15.56
C GLY A 235 4.07 -8.17 -16.52
N ASN A 236 3.00 -7.39 -16.41
CA ASN A 236 1.89 -7.53 -17.34
C ASN A 236 2.33 -7.09 -18.75
N HIS A 237 3.04 -5.97 -18.91
CA HIS A 237 3.49 -5.47 -20.22
C HIS A 237 4.49 -6.42 -20.91
N ASP A 238 5.22 -7.22 -20.13
CA ASP A 238 6.16 -8.22 -20.64
C ASP A 238 5.50 -9.31 -21.51
N SER A 239 4.19 -9.49 -21.41
CA SER A 239 3.40 -10.41 -22.23
C SER A 239 2.91 -9.83 -23.58
N ASN A 240 3.14 -8.54 -23.83
CA ASN A 240 2.67 -7.82 -25.02
C ASN A 240 1.13 -7.82 -25.18
N TYR A 241 0.39 -7.83 -24.07
CA TYR A 241 -1.01 -8.25 -23.99
C TYR A 241 -2.10 -7.29 -24.48
N PHE A 242 -1.75 -6.11 -25.00
CA PHE A 242 -2.77 -5.10 -25.30
C PHE A 242 -3.89 -5.67 -26.17
N ARG A 243 -5.14 -5.33 -25.83
CA ARG A 243 -6.31 -6.03 -26.37
C ARG A 243 -6.34 -5.85 -27.89
N LYS A 244 -6.51 -6.97 -28.61
CA LYS A 244 -6.46 -7.06 -30.09
C LYS A 244 -5.06 -6.91 -30.70
N ASN A 245 -3.98 -6.90 -29.90
CA ASN A 245 -2.64 -7.08 -30.43
C ASN A 245 -2.54 -8.47 -31.10
N PRO A 246 -2.29 -8.56 -32.41
CA PRO A 246 -2.17 -9.85 -33.10
C PRO A 246 -0.82 -10.53 -32.86
N ASP A 247 0.13 -9.87 -32.20
CA ASP A 247 1.54 -10.28 -32.07
C ASP A 247 1.97 -10.41 -30.59
N ILE A 248 1.18 -11.16 -29.81
CA ILE A 248 1.45 -11.40 -28.39
C ILE A 248 2.61 -12.41 -28.18
N LEU A 249 3.31 -12.29 -27.04
CA LEU A 249 4.26 -13.30 -26.59
C LEU A 249 3.49 -14.46 -25.92
N THR A 250 3.72 -15.70 -26.34
CA THR A 250 3.20 -16.86 -25.61
C THR A 250 3.88 -16.98 -24.25
N GLU A 251 3.28 -17.69 -23.30
CA GLU A 251 3.92 -17.94 -21.99
C GLU A 251 5.29 -18.61 -22.13
N GLU A 252 5.44 -19.52 -23.09
CA GLU A 252 6.72 -20.16 -23.38
C GLU A 252 7.77 -19.15 -23.84
N GLU A 253 7.39 -18.20 -24.70
CA GLU A 253 8.31 -17.15 -25.17
C GLU A 253 8.62 -16.13 -24.09
N GLN A 254 7.66 -15.83 -23.21
CA GLN A 254 7.87 -15.01 -22.02
C GLN A 254 8.88 -15.71 -21.08
N TYR A 255 8.71 -17.00 -20.80
CA TYR A 255 9.65 -17.78 -19.99
C TYR A 255 11.05 -17.77 -20.62
N ASP A 256 11.14 -18.08 -21.91
CA ASP A 256 12.43 -18.17 -22.61
C ASP A 256 13.16 -16.81 -22.60
N LEU A 257 12.43 -15.70 -22.65
CA LEU A 257 13.00 -14.34 -22.61
C LEU A 257 13.36 -13.88 -21.19
N TYR A 258 12.46 -14.02 -20.21
CA TYR A 258 12.58 -13.39 -18.89
C TYR A 258 13.05 -14.32 -17.77
N MET A 259 12.87 -15.63 -17.91
CA MET A 259 13.09 -16.59 -16.80
C MET A 259 14.18 -17.63 -17.10
N SER A 260 14.49 -17.88 -18.37
CA SER A 260 15.41 -18.94 -18.79
C SER A 260 16.81 -18.84 -18.18
N HIS A 261 17.26 -17.64 -17.82
CA HIS A 261 18.56 -17.43 -17.18
C HIS A 261 18.60 -17.86 -15.72
N LEU A 262 17.45 -17.98 -15.03
CA LEU A 262 17.40 -18.24 -13.59
C LEU A 262 18.09 -19.57 -13.23
N ALA A 263 17.90 -20.60 -14.06
CA ALA A 263 18.57 -21.89 -13.88
C ALA A 263 20.10 -21.83 -14.06
N ALA A 264 20.62 -20.82 -14.80
CA ALA A 264 22.04 -20.66 -15.03
C ALA A 264 22.78 -20.01 -13.84
N TYR A 265 22.05 -19.34 -12.94
CA TYR A 265 22.58 -18.71 -11.72
C TYR A 265 22.38 -19.58 -10.46
N ASP A 266 21.89 -20.81 -10.60
CA ASP A 266 21.54 -21.66 -9.46
C ASP A 266 22.79 -22.15 -8.71
N ALA A 267 22.88 -21.81 -7.42
CA ALA A 267 23.62 -22.64 -6.48
C ALA A 267 22.77 -23.91 -6.25
N PRO A 268 23.28 -25.12 -6.50
CA PRO A 268 22.46 -26.32 -6.69
C PRO A 268 21.31 -26.47 -5.68
N GLY A 269 20.07 -26.39 -6.18
CA GLY A 269 18.85 -26.62 -5.39
C GLY A 269 18.25 -25.38 -4.74
N SER A 270 18.73 -24.17 -5.07
CA SER A 270 18.19 -22.91 -4.56
C SER A 270 16.97 -22.44 -5.35
N TYR A 271 16.97 -22.66 -6.67
CA TYR A 271 15.86 -22.36 -7.56
C TYR A 271 14.89 -23.55 -7.70
N ILE A 272 13.60 -23.32 -7.45
CA ILE A 272 12.53 -24.30 -7.66
C ILE A 272 11.42 -23.68 -8.50
N SER A 273 11.34 -24.12 -9.76
CA SER A 273 10.24 -23.77 -10.66
C SER A 273 8.95 -24.46 -10.22
N ALA A 274 7.83 -23.75 -10.23
CA ALA A 274 6.54 -24.33 -9.85
C ALA A 274 6.05 -25.42 -10.83
N ALA A 275 6.33 -25.21 -12.11
CA ALA A 275 6.06 -26.13 -13.22
C ALA A 275 7.16 -25.98 -14.29
N PRO A 276 7.28 -26.91 -15.27
CA PRO A 276 8.16 -26.71 -16.42
C PRO A 276 7.81 -25.40 -17.15
N LYS A 277 8.82 -24.54 -17.36
CA LYS A 277 8.67 -23.21 -17.99
C LYS A 277 7.68 -22.26 -17.28
N SER A 278 7.60 -22.33 -15.95
CA SER A 278 6.74 -21.46 -15.14
C SER A 278 7.26 -20.02 -15.03
N LEU A 279 6.35 -19.03 -15.00
CA LEU A 279 6.65 -17.63 -14.72
C LEU A 279 6.68 -17.28 -13.22
N TYR A 280 6.30 -18.23 -12.37
CA TYR A 280 6.34 -18.12 -10.90
C TYR A 280 7.19 -19.25 -10.32
N TYR A 281 7.95 -18.94 -9.27
CA TYR A 281 8.98 -19.82 -8.73
C TYR A 281 9.37 -19.46 -7.29
N ARG A 282 10.06 -20.39 -6.64
CA ARG A 282 10.69 -20.18 -5.33
C ARG A 282 12.20 -20.06 -5.51
N TYR A 283 12.82 -19.16 -4.74
CA TYR A 283 14.27 -19.06 -4.65
C TYR A 283 14.74 -18.95 -3.20
N ASP A 284 15.55 -19.92 -2.78
CA ASP A 284 16.16 -19.98 -1.46
C ASP A 284 17.52 -19.26 -1.47
N ILE A 285 17.68 -18.15 -0.72
CA ILE A 285 18.92 -17.37 -0.77
C ILE A 285 20.07 -18.18 -0.11
N PRO A 286 21.16 -18.49 -0.85
CA PRO A 286 22.25 -19.30 -0.30
C PRO A 286 22.89 -18.64 0.93
N GLY A 287 23.04 -19.41 2.00
CA GLY A 287 23.66 -18.93 3.24
C GLY A 287 22.80 -17.94 4.03
N SER A 288 21.51 -17.82 3.73
CA SER A 288 20.53 -17.02 4.49
C SER A 288 19.29 -17.84 4.82
N ILE A 289 18.54 -17.41 5.85
CA ILE A 289 17.21 -17.95 6.18
C ILE A 289 16.09 -17.42 5.26
N LEU A 290 16.41 -16.48 4.37
CA LEU A 290 15.45 -15.87 3.45
C LEU A 290 15.09 -16.79 2.27
N THR A 291 13.80 -16.88 1.99
CA THR A 291 13.21 -17.44 0.78
C THR A 291 12.40 -16.37 0.05
N LEU A 292 12.63 -16.25 -1.26
CA LEU A 292 11.81 -15.45 -2.17
C LEU A 292 10.73 -16.32 -2.80
N LEU A 293 9.48 -15.87 -2.77
CA LEU A 293 8.38 -16.44 -3.55
C LEU A 293 7.99 -15.45 -4.63
N VAL A 294 8.18 -15.81 -5.89
CA VAL A 294 7.90 -14.95 -7.05
C VAL A 294 6.62 -15.41 -7.71
N LEU A 295 5.66 -14.50 -7.88
CA LEU A 295 4.33 -14.77 -8.44
C LEU A 295 4.10 -14.03 -9.75
N SER A 296 3.34 -14.64 -10.65
CA SER A 296 2.81 -13.97 -11.85
C SER A 296 1.36 -13.57 -11.60
N ALA A 297 1.09 -12.27 -11.56
CA ALA A 297 -0.22 -11.73 -11.21
C ALA A 297 -1.07 -11.37 -12.43
N TYR A 298 -0.78 -11.95 -13.60
CA TYR A 298 -1.38 -11.52 -14.85
C TYR A 298 -1.66 -12.67 -15.82
N ASP A 299 -2.82 -12.64 -16.46
CA ASP A 299 -3.26 -13.58 -17.50
C ASP A 299 -3.97 -12.83 -18.64
N ASN A 300 -3.39 -12.85 -19.84
CA ASN A 300 -3.91 -12.13 -21.00
C ASN A 300 -5.11 -12.79 -21.70
N TYR A 301 -5.45 -14.04 -21.35
CA TYR A 301 -6.58 -14.76 -21.94
C TYR A 301 -7.87 -14.59 -21.14
N GLU A 302 -7.75 -14.15 -19.89
CA GLU A 302 -8.88 -13.97 -18.99
C GLU A 302 -9.59 -12.62 -19.17
N GLN A 303 -10.87 -12.59 -18.82
CA GLN A 303 -11.65 -11.34 -18.84
C GLN A 303 -11.12 -10.34 -17.80
N HIS A 304 -10.80 -10.86 -16.60
CA HIS A 304 -10.19 -10.12 -15.50
C HIS A 304 -8.72 -10.52 -15.46
N ARG A 305 -7.87 -9.72 -16.09
CA ARG A 305 -6.50 -10.13 -16.40
C ARG A 305 -5.58 -10.13 -15.17
N TYR A 306 -5.80 -9.20 -14.24
CA TYR A 306 -5.04 -9.08 -13.01
C TYR A 306 -5.44 -10.14 -11.97
N GLY A 307 -4.47 -10.59 -11.19
CA GLY A 307 -4.61 -11.53 -10.10
C GLY A 307 -4.00 -12.91 -10.36
N TYR A 308 -4.30 -13.84 -9.47
CA TYR A 308 -3.57 -15.10 -9.33
C TYR A 308 -4.45 -16.29 -9.69
N THR A 309 -3.87 -17.30 -10.33
CA THR A 309 -4.62 -18.51 -10.72
C THR A 309 -4.83 -19.45 -9.54
N GLU A 310 -5.86 -20.29 -9.57
CA GLU A 310 -6.08 -21.35 -8.57
C GLU A 310 -4.87 -22.29 -8.43
N GLU A 311 -4.14 -22.51 -9.54
CA GLU A 311 -2.90 -23.28 -9.55
C GLU A 311 -1.80 -22.59 -8.73
N GLN A 312 -1.65 -21.27 -8.86
CA GLN A 312 -0.70 -20.50 -8.05
C GLN A 312 -1.08 -20.50 -6.56
N LEU A 313 -2.37 -20.39 -6.23
CA LEU A 313 -2.86 -20.49 -4.85
C LEU A 313 -2.56 -21.87 -4.24
N THR A 314 -2.80 -22.93 -5.01
CA THR A 314 -2.49 -24.30 -4.59
C THR A 314 -0.98 -24.48 -4.41
N TRP A 315 -0.18 -23.96 -5.33
CA TRP A 315 1.27 -24.04 -5.28
C TRP A 315 1.84 -23.27 -4.08
N ILE A 316 1.42 -22.03 -3.85
CA ILE A 316 1.95 -21.22 -2.75
C ILE A 316 1.59 -21.82 -1.38
N SER A 317 0.36 -22.33 -1.22
CA SER A 317 -0.04 -23.04 0.00
C SER A 317 0.87 -24.27 0.23
N ALA A 318 1.11 -25.05 -0.82
CA ALA A 318 1.97 -26.23 -0.72
C ALA A 318 3.44 -25.88 -0.45
N GLU A 319 3.95 -24.75 -0.96
CA GLU A 319 5.31 -24.29 -0.67
C GLU A 319 5.45 -23.78 0.77
N LEU A 320 4.46 -23.03 1.25
CA LEU A 320 4.42 -22.54 2.62
C LEU A 320 4.39 -23.68 3.64
N ASP A 321 3.64 -24.75 3.37
CA ASP A 321 3.59 -25.97 4.19
C ASP A 321 4.93 -26.75 4.24
N ARG A 322 5.84 -26.51 3.29
CA ARG A 322 7.14 -27.19 3.23
C ARG A 322 8.22 -26.50 4.06
N PHE A 323 8.03 -25.23 4.43
CA PHE A 323 9.05 -24.49 5.15
C PHE A 323 9.21 -25.04 6.57
N SER A 324 10.47 -25.17 6.99
CA SER A 324 10.82 -25.41 8.39
C SER A 324 10.58 -24.15 9.23
N ASP A 325 10.43 -24.33 10.54
CA ASP A 325 10.31 -23.27 11.55
C ASP A 325 11.60 -22.40 11.68
N ASP A 326 12.39 -22.21 10.64
CA ASP A 326 13.56 -21.29 10.61
C ASP A 326 13.57 -20.36 9.40
N ARG A 327 12.79 -20.64 8.33
CA ARG A 327 12.78 -19.82 7.12
C ARG A 327 11.95 -18.54 7.29
N ARG A 328 12.33 -17.52 6.54
CA ARG A 328 11.63 -16.23 6.42
C ARG A 328 11.27 -16.00 4.97
N VAL A 329 10.08 -15.48 4.72
CA VAL A 329 9.51 -15.43 3.37
C VAL A 329 9.33 -13.99 2.93
N LEU A 330 9.72 -13.68 1.70
CA LEU A 330 9.40 -12.44 1.02
C LEU A 330 8.67 -12.77 -0.28
N VAL A 331 7.46 -12.23 -0.45
CA VAL A 331 6.69 -12.44 -1.67
C VAL A 331 6.94 -11.28 -2.63
N LEU A 332 7.19 -11.59 -3.90
CA LEU A 332 7.45 -10.64 -4.97
C LEU A 332 6.41 -10.84 -6.07
N SER A 333 5.78 -9.75 -6.50
CA SER A 333 4.86 -9.73 -7.62
C SER A 333 4.95 -8.41 -8.38
N HIS A 334 4.49 -8.35 -9.62
CA HIS A 334 4.43 -7.08 -10.33
C HIS A 334 3.22 -6.28 -9.86
N ASP A 335 2.05 -6.92 -9.82
CA ASP A 335 0.78 -6.30 -9.43
C ASP A 335 0.55 -6.35 -7.91
N ALA A 336 -0.27 -5.42 -7.42
CA ALA A 336 -0.74 -5.46 -6.04
C ALA A 336 -1.70 -6.66 -5.84
N PRO A 337 -1.77 -7.24 -4.64
CA PRO A 337 -2.68 -8.36 -4.41
C PRO A 337 -4.12 -7.91 -4.09
N LEU A 338 -4.37 -6.62 -3.85
CA LEU A 338 -5.68 -6.09 -3.43
C LEU A 338 -6.11 -4.92 -4.32
N THR A 339 -7.40 -4.86 -4.65
CA THR A 339 -7.98 -3.84 -5.54
C THR A 339 -7.85 -2.42 -4.99
N ASN A 340 -7.95 -2.23 -3.67
CA ASN A 340 -7.77 -0.91 -3.06
C ASN A 340 -6.32 -0.42 -3.09
N LEU A 341 -5.36 -1.29 -3.46
CA LEU A 341 -3.95 -0.97 -3.62
C LEU A 341 -3.56 -0.83 -5.10
N ASP A 342 -4.52 -0.97 -6.02
CA ASP A 342 -4.29 -0.85 -7.45
C ASP A 342 -5.38 0.01 -8.08
N PHE A 343 -5.03 1.26 -8.41
CA PHE A 343 -5.94 2.18 -9.09
C PHE A 343 -6.44 1.62 -10.44
N TRP A 344 -5.62 0.80 -11.11
CA TRP A 344 -5.88 0.31 -12.44
C TRP A 344 -6.76 -0.94 -12.46
N ALA A 345 -6.69 -1.75 -11.40
CA ALA A 345 -7.45 -2.98 -11.28
C ALA A 345 -8.78 -2.77 -10.52
N LYS A 346 -9.90 -2.76 -11.26
CA LYS A 346 -11.24 -2.82 -10.66
C LYS A 346 -11.50 -4.14 -9.94
N GLU A 347 -10.82 -5.20 -10.35
CA GLU A 347 -10.91 -6.53 -9.81
C GLU A 347 -9.54 -7.22 -9.95
N ILE A 348 -9.15 -7.95 -8.91
CA ILE A 348 -7.94 -8.75 -8.87
C ILE A 348 -8.38 -10.18 -8.53
N ARG A 349 -8.25 -11.08 -9.50
CA ARG A 349 -8.64 -12.48 -9.34
C ARG A 349 -7.90 -13.09 -8.16
N ASN A 350 -8.63 -13.70 -7.24
CA ASN A 350 -8.08 -14.43 -6.09
C ASN A 350 -7.11 -13.65 -5.20
N GLY A 351 -7.08 -12.31 -5.29
CA GLY A 351 -6.17 -11.47 -4.50
C GLY A 351 -6.41 -11.57 -2.99
N GLU A 352 -7.68 -11.50 -2.58
CA GLU A 352 -8.11 -11.72 -1.19
C GLU A 352 -7.77 -13.14 -0.71
N ALA A 353 -8.07 -14.16 -1.51
CA ALA A 353 -7.77 -15.55 -1.16
C ALA A 353 -6.27 -15.81 -1.00
N LEU A 354 -5.42 -15.20 -1.84
CA LEU A 354 -3.97 -15.24 -1.66
C LEU A 354 -3.56 -14.58 -0.34
N CYS A 355 -4.08 -13.39 -0.03
CA CYS A 355 -3.78 -12.69 1.22
C CYS A 355 -4.20 -13.50 2.44
N ASP A 356 -5.36 -14.17 2.39
CA ASP A 356 -5.86 -15.02 3.48
C ASP A 356 -4.95 -16.23 3.72
N ILE A 357 -4.44 -16.87 2.66
CA ILE A 357 -3.45 -17.95 2.77
C ILE A 357 -2.18 -17.45 3.46
N LEU A 358 -1.68 -16.29 3.02
CA LEU A 358 -0.47 -15.68 3.56
C LEU A 358 -0.65 -15.23 5.02
N ASP A 359 -1.80 -14.62 5.36
CA ASP A 359 -2.13 -14.20 6.73
C ASP A 359 -2.21 -15.40 7.67
N ALA A 360 -2.93 -16.45 7.27
CA ALA A 360 -3.07 -17.67 8.07
C ALA A 360 -1.71 -18.33 8.34
N TRP A 361 -0.87 -18.45 7.31
CA TRP A 361 0.47 -19.00 7.48
C TRP A 361 1.34 -18.11 8.37
N ASN A 362 1.32 -16.80 8.15
CA ASN A 362 2.15 -15.86 8.87
C ASN A 362 1.84 -15.86 10.38
N VAL A 363 0.56 -15.85 10.75
CA VAL A 363 0.12 -15.95 12.15
C VAL A 363 0.51 -17.29 12.76
N ALA A 364 0.38 -18.39 12.00
CA ALA A 364 0.70 -19.73 12.49
C ALA A 364 2.20 -19.97 12.74
N HIS A 365 3.07 -19.18 12.09
CA HIS A 365 4.53 -19.39 12.13
C HIS A 365 5.28 -18.20 12.76
N ASP A 366 4.72 -17.57 13.79
CA ASP A 366 5.35 -16.47 14.53
C ASP A 366 5.80 -15.29 13.64
N HIS A 367 4.95 -14.88 12.69
CA HIS A 367 5.15 -13.72 11.83
C HIS A 367 6.41 -13.76 10.94
N ARG A 368 6.65 -14.91 10.29
CA ARG A 368 7.82 -15.15 9.41
C ARG A 368 7.73 -14.59 8.00
N LEU A 369 6.55 -14.16 7.57
CA LEU A 369 6.37 -13.46 6.30
C LEU A 369 6.81 -12.00 6.48
N ILE A 370 7.95 -11.67 5.88
CA ILE A 370 8.57 -10.34 5.95
C ILE A 370 7.70 -9.30 5.25
N GLY A 371 7.07 -9.67 4.13
CA GLY A 371 6.18 -8.78 3.40
C GLY A 371 5.89 -9.24 1.98
N PHE A 372 5.18 -8.38 1.27
CA PHE A 372 4.82 -8.53 -0.13
C PHE A 372 5.26 -7.28 -0.90
N LEU A 373 6.18 -7.40 -1.87
CA LEU A 373 6.61 -6.26 -2.70
C LEU A 373 6.01 -6.29 -4.10
N HIS A 374 5.62 -5.11 -4.59
CA HIS A 374 5.13 -4.92 -5.96
C HIS A 374 5.47 -3.55 -6.58
N GLY A 375 5.35 -3.44 -7.90
CA GLY A 375 5.80 -2.29 -8.70
C GLY A 375 4.72 -1.58 -9.51
N HIS A 376 3.60 -2.24 -9.83
CA HIS A 376 2.62 -1.78 -10.83
C HIS A 376 1.97 -0.41 -10.55
N THR A 377 1.97 0.06 -9.31
CA THR A 377 1.32 1.34 -8.98
C THR A 377 2.18 2.54 -9.33
N HIS A 378 3.49 2.37 -9.54
CA HIS A 378 4.46 3.44 -9.77
C HIS A 378 4.47 4.51 -8.66
N ALA A 379 4.20 4.11 -7.43
CA ALA A 379 4.24 4.97 -6.27
C ALA A 379 4.71 4.22 -5.03
N ASP A 380 5.21 4.99 -4.08
CA ASP A 380 5.66 4.49 -2.80
C ASP A 380 4.46 4.36 -1.85
N LEU A 381 4.20 3.16 -1.36
CA LEU A 381 3.13 2.90 -0.39
C LEU A 381 3.54 1.76 0.54
N ILE A 382 3.22 1.87 1.83
CA ILE A 382 3.36 0.80 2.81
C ILE A 382 1.98 0.56 3.42
N TYR A 383 1.39 -0.58 3.12
CA TYR A 383 0.08 -0.98 3.61
C TYR A 383 0.23 -2.00 4.75
N THR A 384 -0.26 -1.64 5.93
CA THR A 384 -0.05 -2.39 7.19
C THR A 384 -1.32 -2.97 7.79
N LYS A 385 -2.43 -3.03 7.04
CA LYS A 385 -3.72 -3.55 7.56
C LYS A 385 -3.83 -5.09 7.50
N ARG A 386 -2.74 -5.79 7.22
CA ARG A 386 -2.64 -7.26 7.16
C ARG A 386 -1.63 -7.73 8.21
N SER A 387 -1.48 -9.04 8.41
CA SER A 387 -0.50 -9.58 9.37
C SER A 387 0.96 -9.36 8.94
N PHE A 388 1.17 -8.94 7.69
CA PHE A 388 2.44 -8.58 7.06
C PHE A 388 2.28 -7.29 6.23
N PRO A 389 3.35 -6.53 5.97
CA PRO A 389 3.27 -5.33 5.13
C PRO A 389 3.17 -5.67 3.63
N ILE A 390 2.30 -4.97 2.91
CA ILE A 390 2.27 -4.93 1.44
C ILE A 390 2.91 -3.60 1.00
N ILE A 391 3.96 -3.67 0.19
CA ILE A 391 4.86 -2.56 -0.09
C ILE A 391 4.91 -2.33 -1.60
N SER A 392 4.53 -1.12 -2.00
CA SER A 392 4.72 -0.64 -3.36
C SER A 392 5.99 0.20 -3.46
N VAL A 393 6.69 0.08 -4.58
CA VAL A 393 7.83 0.93 -4.95
C VAL A 393 7.53 1.78 -6.17
N GLY A 394 8.17 2.94 -6.26
CA GLY A 394 8.17 3.73 -7.49
C GLY A 394 8.86 2.99 -8.66
N CYS A 395 8.75 3.58 -9.84
CA CYS A 395 9.24 3.01 -11.10
C CYS A 395 10.39 3.81 -11.69
N SER A 396 11.21 3.17 -12.53
CA SER A 396 12.30 3.86 -13.21
C SER A 396 11.83 4.72 -14.37
N LYS A 397 10.73 4.38 -15.05
CA LYS A 397 10.11 5.27 -16.06
C LYS A 397 9.79 6.66 -15.50
N ILE A 398 9.84 7.67 -16.36
CA ILE A 398 9.50 9.06 -16.02
C ILE A 398 7.98 9.21 -15.98
N GLU A 399 7.39 8.81 -14.85
CA GLU A 399 5.95 8.89 -14.59
C GLU A 399 5.68 9.25 -13.12
N TYR A 400 4.77 10.21 -12.86
CA TYR A 400 4.44 10.63 -11.49
C TYR A 400 3.02 11.21 -11.29
N PHE A 401 2.03 10.72 -12.01
CA PHE A 401 0.65 11.21 -11.85
C PHE A 401 0.12 10.96 -10.44
N GLU A 402 -0.22 12.02 -9.69
CA GLU A 402 -0.74 11.92 -8.32
C GLU A 402 -2.20 11.45 -8.26
N ASP A 403 -2.99 11.69 -9.32
CA ASP A 403 -4.44 11.42 -9.36
C ASP A 403 -4.81 9.96 -9.67
N LYS A 404 -3.82 9.13 -9.99
CA LYS A 404 -4.01 7.73 -10.42
C LYS A 404 -3.27 6.75 -9.53
N LYS A 405 -3.25 7.03 -8.23
CA LYS A 405 -2.56 6.24 -7.22
C LYS A 405 -3.53 5.86 -6.09
N PRO A 406 -3.27 4.76 -5.38
CA PRO A 406 -4.03 4.40 -4.19
C PRO A 406 -3.97 5.50 -3.11
N ASP A 407 -4.98 5.54 -2.24
CA ASP A 407 -5.00 6.47 -1.12
C ASP A 407 -3.78 6.29 -0.22
N GLY A 408 -3.10 7.40 0.10
CA GLY A 408 -1.91 7.42 0.94
C GLY A 408 -0.60 7.11 0.21
N ALA A 409 -0.63 6.82 -1.09
CA ALA A 409 0.57 6.61 -1.89
C ALA A 409 1.32 7.93 -2.13
N ILE A 410 2.66 7.86 -2.15
CA ILE A 410 3.54 9.00 -2.41
C ILE A 410 4.12 8.85 -3.82
N CYS A 411 3.93 9.87 -4.64
CA CYS A 411 4.42 9.90 -6.01
C CYS A 411 5.32 11.14 -6.21
N PRO A 412 6.65 10.98 -6.13
CA PRO A 412 7.56 12.13 -6.20
C PRO A 412 7.65 12.67 -7.64
N ALA A 413 7.75 13.99 -7.77
CA ALA A 413 7.84 14.65 -9.08
C ALA A 413 9.09 14.23 -9.87
N ARG A 414 8.92 14.03 -11.18
CA ARG A 414 9.99 13.62 -12.10
C ARG A 414 10.22 14.69 -13.16
N ILE A 415 11.44 15.20 -13.25
CA ILE A 415 11.80 16.26 -14.21
C ILE A 415 12.87 15.72 -15.14
N GLU A 416 12.54 15.60 -16.43
CA GLU A 416 13.48 15.14 -17.45
C GLU A 416 14.72 16.03 -17.49
N GLY A 417 15.88 15.40 -17.49
CA GLY A 417 17.16 16.09 -17.45
C GLY A 417 17.49 16.66 -16.08
N GLU A 418 16.86 16.24 -14.98
CA GLU A 418 17.33 16.45 -13.60
C GLU A 418 17.61 15.10 -12.93
N VAL A 419 18.28 15.09 -11.77
CA VAL A 419 18.51 13.84 -11.01
C VAL A 419 17.19 13.14 -10.67
N THR A 420 16.14 13.92 -10.44
CA THR A 420 14.76 13.45 -10.18
C THR A 420 14.11 12.75 -11.37
N GLN A 421 14.71 12.78 -12.55
CA GLN A 421 14.24 11.93 -13.65
C GLN A 421 14.43 10.44 -13.31
N GLU A 422 15.39 10.09 -12.45
CA GLU A 422 15.65 8.72 -12.03
C GLU A 422 14.88 8.38 -10.75
N LEU A 423 14.50 7.12 -10.62
CA LEU A 423 13.92 6.56 -9.41
C LEU A 423 14.14 5.05 -9.42
N TRP A 424 14.95 4.58 -8.48
CA TRP A 424 15.09 3.18 -8.15
C TRP A 424 15.63 3.06 -6.73
N ASP A 425 15.49 1.87 -6.13
CA ASP A 425 15.82 1.65 -4.73
C ASP A 425 17.00 0.65 -4.59
N THR A 426 17.81 0.83 -3.54
CA THR A 426 18.58 -0.27 -2.95
C THR A 426 17.82 -0.77 -1.72
N LEU A 427 17.36 -2.02 -1.76
CA LEU A 427 16.72 -2.69 -0.63
C LEU A 427 17.78 -3.33 0.26
N ILE A 428 17.86 -2.90 1.52
CA ILE A 428 18.66 -3.55 2.55
C ILE A 428 17.69 -4.27 3.49
N LEU A 429 17.77 -5.59 3.52
CA LEU A 429 16.87 -6.45 4.28
C LEU A 429 17.64 -7.19 5.37
N ASP A 430 17.19 -7.06 6.61
CA ASP A 430 17.61 -7.93 7.69
C ASP A 430 16.67 -9.15 7.74
N PRO A 431 17.12 -10.37 7.38
CA PRO A 431 16.23 -11.53 7.38
C PRO A 431 15.83 -11.96 8.80
N GLU A 432 16.60 -11.62 9.84
CA GLU A 432 16.30 -12.02 11.22
C GLU A 432 15.21 -11.16 11.85
N THR A 433 15.23 -9.84 11.58
CA THR A 433 14.17 -8.94 12.08
C THR A 433 13.05 -8.74 11.05
N GLY A 434 13.35 -8.95 9.77
CA GLY A 434 12.50 -8.59 8.64
C GLY A 434 12.56 -7.09 8.28
N ASP A 435 13.39 -6.30 8.96
CA ASP A 435 13.47 -4.86 8.70
C ASP A 435 14.00 -4.60 7.30
N MET A 436 13.39 -3.63 6.62
CA MET A 436 13.73 -3.24 5.26
C MET A 436 14.02 -1.75 5.20
N ASP A 437 15.23 -1.39 4.75
CA ASP A 437 15.55 -0.03 4.33
C ASP A 437 15.52 0.05 2.80
N PHE A 438 14.76 0.99 2.26
CA PHE A 438 14.74 1.33 0.84
C PHE A 438 15.53 2.62 0.65
N ILE A 439 16.75 2.51 0.16
CA ILE A 439 17.62 3.66 -0.10
C ILE A 439 17.36 4.14 -1.52
N ARG A 440 16.77 5.33 -1.64
CA ARG A 440 16.30 5.89 -2.90
C ARG A 440 17.47 6.52 -3.65
N PHE A 441 17.56 6.27 -4.95
CA PHE A 441 18.31 7.10 -5.89
C PHE A 441 17.35 7.98 -6.69
N GLY A 442 17.61 9.29 -6.76
CA GLY A 442 16.83 10.21 -7.57
C GLY A 442 15.59 10.76 -6.85
N ALA A 443 14.42 10.63 -7.46
CA ALA A 443 13.19 11.23 -6.94
C ALA A 443 12.63 10.49 -5.72
N GLY A 444 12.31 11.26 -4.66
CA GLY A 444 11.70 10.76 -3.44
C GLY A 444 12.67 10.75 -2.26
N ILE A 445 12.38 9.92 -1.26
CA ILE A 445 13.15 9.83 -0.03
C ILE A 445 13.36 8.37 0.35
N ASP A 446 14.38 8.11 1.17
CA ASP A 446 14.60 6.79 1.76
C ASP A 446 13.41 6.39 2.66
N ARG A 447 13.10 5.09 2.71
CA ARG A 447 12.00 4.54 3.51
C ARG A 447 12.50 3.40 4.40
N HIS A 448 11.85 3.22 5.54
CA HIS A 448 12.14 2.13 6.47
C HIS A 448 10.84 1.41 6.83
N VAL A 449 10.84 0.09 6.73
CA VAL A 449 9.74 -0.79 7.11
C VAL A 449 10.23 -1.72 8.20
N ILE A 450 9.48 -1.79 9.30
CA ILE A 450 9.80 -2.67 10.43
C ILE A 450 9.24 -4.06 10.13
N GLY A 451 10.09 -5.08 10.17
CA GLY A 451 9.79 -6.44 9.73
C GLY A 451 8.80 -7.23 10.58
N HIS A 452 8.53 -6.73 11.78
CA HIS A 452 7.53 -7.29 12.67
C HIS A 452 6.32 -6.35 12.70
N THR A 453 5.32 -6.57 11.84
CA THR A 453 3.95 -6.14 12.16
C THR A 453 3.41 -7.04 13.26
N ILE A 454 3.90 -6.81 14.49
CA ILE A 454 3.27 -7.35 15.68
C ILE A 454 1.83 -6.83 15.66
N PRO A 455 0.80 -7.70 15.69
CA PRO A 455 -0.59 -7.29 15.66
C PRO A 455 -0.80 -6.17 16.68
N SER A 456 -1.36 -5.04 16.26
CA SER A 456 -1.64 -3.94 17.18
C SER A 456 -2.63 -4.43 18.24
N PRO A 457 -2.40 -4.18 19.54
CA PRO A 457 -3.33 -4.53 20.60
C PRO A 457 -4.72 -3.96 20.33
N LYS A 458 -5.77 -4.63 20.83
CA LYS A 458 -7.10 -4.03 20.92
C LYS A 458 -7.08 -2.80 21.83
N VAL A 459 -7.83 -1.77 21.48
CA VAL A 459 -7.87 -0.50 22.21
C VAL A 459 -9.19 -0.40 22.97
N TRP A 460 -9.11 -0.50 24.30
CA TRP A 460 -10.26 -0.34 25.19
C TRP A 460 -10.19 1.00 25.91
N ALA A 461 -11.25 1.81 25.78
CA ALA A 461 -11.31 3.13 26.39
C ALA A 461 -11.60 3.01 27.90
N HIS A 462 -10.61 3.36 28.72
CA HIS A 462 -10.63 3.28 30.18
C HIS A 462 -11.62 4.27 30.77
N ARG A 463 -12.74 3.77 31.31
CA ARG A 463 -13.86 4.57 31.79
C ARG A 463 -14.44 5.49 30.70
N GLY A 464 -14.40 5.02 29.45
CA GLY A 464 -14.67 5.82 28.24
C GLY A 464 -13.42 6.56 27.74
N ALA A 465 -13.60 7.54 26.86
CA ALA A 465 -12.53 8.42 26.39
C ALA A 465 -12.15 9.46 27.48
N SER A 466 -11.75 8.97 28.65
CA SER A 466 -11.61 9.72 29.91
C SER A 466 -10.44 10.70 29.94
N GLY A 467 -9.61 10.71 28.90
CA GLY A 467 -8.64 11.77 28.64
C GLY A 467 -9.28 13.08 28.16
N TYR A 468 -10.52 13.02 27.67
CA TYR A 468 -11.18 14.15 27.01
C TYR A 468 -12.54 14.52 27.62
N LEU A 469 -13.28 13.56 28.17
CA LEU A 469 -14.55 13.78 28.87
C LEU A 469 -14.56 13.15 30.26
N PRO A 470 -15.43 13.59 31.19
CA PRO A 470 -15.45 13.05 32.54
C PRO A 470 -15.63 11.53 32.57
N GLU A 471 -14.76 10.84 33.32
CA GLU A 471 -14.73 9.38 33.42
C GLU A 471 -16.08 8.75 33.82
N ASN A 472 -16.38 7.56 33.30
CA ASN A 472 -17.57 6.77 33.65
C ASN A 472 -18.90 7.49 33.36
N THR A 473 -18.95 8.34 32.33
CA THR A 473 -20.17 9.02 31.83
C THR A 473 -20.62 8.43 30.49
N LEU A 474 -21.90 8.58 30.15
CA LEU A 474 -22.41 8.13 28.84
C LEU A 474 -21.72 8.85 27.69
N GLU A 475 -21.39 10.12 27.87
CA GLU A 475 -20.72 10.98 26.92
C GLU A 475 -19.29 10.49 26.64
N ALA A 476 -18.53 10.12 27.67
CA ALA A 476 -17.20 9.56 27.49
C ALA A 476 -17.23 8.21 26.75
N PHE A 477 -18.24 7.37 27.00
CA PHE A 477 -18.42 6.11 26.26
C PHE A 477 -18.86 6.32 24.82
N ASN A 478 -19.75 7.29 24.56
CA ASN A 478 -20.17 7.63 23.21
C ASN A 478 -19.00 8.19 22.40
N LEU A 479 -18.19 9.07 22.99
CA LEU A 479 -17.00 9.60 22.35
C LEU A 479 -16.00 8.48 21.99
N ALA A 480 -15.79 7.51 22.87
CA ALA A 480 -14.94 6.36 22.58
C ALA A 480 -15.45 5.55 21.37
N ALA A 481 -16.77 5.36 21.26
CA ALA A 481 -17.39 4.68 20.12
C ALA A 481 -17.20 5.50 18.82
N ASP A 482 -17.40 6.81 18.87
CA ASP A 482 -17.22 7.72 17.73
C ASP A 482 -15.76 7.78 17.25
N MET A 483 -14.79 7.60 18.17
CA MET A 483 -13.37 7.52 17.88
C MET A 483 -12.95 6.20 17.21
N GLY A 484 -13.79 5.16 17.28
CA GLY A 484 -13.49 3.83 16.72
C GLY A 484 -12.78 2.87 17.67
N ALA A 485 -12.91 3.05 18.99
CA ALA A 485 -12.36 2.11 19.97
C ALA A 485 -12.90 0.68 19.77
N ASP A 486 -12.11 -0.35 20.07
CA ASP A 486 -12.55 -1.76 19.99
C ASP A 486 -13.46 -2.13 21.17
N GLY A 487 -13.35 -1.39 22.27
CA GLY A 487 -14.06 -1.67 23.51
C GLY A 487 -14.04 -0.51 24.48
N ILE A 488 -14.80 -0.67 25.56
CA ILE A 488 -14.77 0.21 26.72
C ILE A 488 -14.50 -0.59 27.98
N GLU A 489 -13.91 0.06 28.97
CA GLU A 489 -13.80 -0.45 30.33
C GLU A 489 -14.60 0.46 31.27
N LEU A 490 -15.24 -0.12 32.28
CA LEU A 490 -16.08 0.61 33.24
C LEU A 490 -16.13 -0.06 34.61
N ASP A 491 -16.51 0.71 35.63
CA ASP A 491 -16.56 0.27 37.03
C ASP A 491 -17.99 0.16 37.54
N VAL A 492 -18.40 -0.94 38.18
CA VAL A 492 -19.75 -1.10 38.73
C VAL A 492 -19.81 -1.23 40.24
N GLN A 493 -20.81 -0.55 40.84
CA GLN A 493 -21.12 -0.58 42.27
C GLN A 493 -22.64 -0.63 42.51
N PHE A 494 -23.06 -1.07 43.70
CA PHE A 494 -24.46 -0.91 44.13
C PHE A 494 -24.68 0.40 44.90
N THR A 495 -25.81 1.01 44.59
CA THR A 495 -26.48 2.03 45.40
C THR A 495 -27.24 1.42 46.56
N ARG A 496 -27.73 2.24 47.50
CA ARG A 496 -28.57 1.83 48.64
C ARG A 496 -29.84 1.09 48.21
N ASP A 497 -30.46 1.52 47.11
CA ASP A 497 -31.64 0.89 46.49
C ASP A 497 -31.29 -0.18 45.44
N ARG A 498 -30.06 -0.72 45.52
CA ARG A 498 -29.56 -1.88 44.74
C ARG A 498 -29.62 -1.70 43.22
N GLN A 499 -29.46 -0.47 42.74
CA GLN A 499 -29.21 -0.20 41.32
C GLN A 499 -27.70 -0.32 41.04
N LEU A 500 -27.34 -0.97 39.91
CA LEU A 500 -25.97 -1.03 39.40
C LEU A 500 -25.63 0.31 38.73
N VAL A 501 -24.76 1.08 39.37
CA VAL A 501 -24.27 2.37 38.86
C VAL A 501 -22.82 2.26 38.41
N VAL A 502 -22.46 3.10 37.44
CA VAL A 502 -21.14 3.11 36.81
C VAL A 502 -20.28 4.21 37.42
N ILE A 503 -19.37 3.84 38.33
CA ILE A 503 -18.49 4.77 39.06
C ILE A 503 -17.33 4.02 39.72
N HIS A 504 -16.13 4.60 39.65
CA HIS A 504 -14.91 3.98 40.18
C HIS A 504 -14.82 4.03 41.71
N ASP A 505 -14.85 5.24 42.29
CA ASP A 505 -14.61 5.44 43.72
C ASP A 505 -15.84 5.03 44.53
N GLU A 506 -15.64 4.57 45.77
CA GLU A 506 -16.74 4.26 46.70
C GLU A 506 -17.49 5.53 47.17
N ARG A 507 -16.97 6.69 46.79
CA ARG A 507 -17.27 8.03 47.27
C ARG A 507 -17.28 9.01 46.10
N ILE A 508 -18.28 9.90 46.04
CA ILE A 508 -18.54 10.70 44.82
C ILE A 508 -17.73 11.99 44.71
N GLU A 509 -16.96 12.38 45.74
CA GLU A 509 -16.35 13.71 45.83
C GLU A 509 -15.28 13.98 44.78
N ARG A 510 -14.57 12.95 44.32
CA ARG A 510 -13.51 13.12 43.32
C ARG A 510 -14.10 13.46 41.94
N THR A 511 -15.23 12.86 41.60
CA THR A 511 -15.81 12.93 40.25
C THR A 511 -17.00 13.85 40.14
N SER A 512 -17.68 14.16 41.25
CA SER A 512 -18.90 14.98 41.26
C SER A 512 -18.82 16.20 42.16
N ASP A 513 -19.72 17.17 41.94
CA ASP A 513 -19.88 18.34 42.81
C ASP A 513 -20.44 18.03 44.22
N GLY A 514 -20.92 16.80 44.44
CA GLY A 514 -21.48 16.31 45.69
C GLY A 514 -20.48 15.70 46.69
N GLN A 515 -21.04 15.13 47.76
CA GLN A 515 -20.31 14.34 48.77
C GLN A 515 -21.18 13.18 49.30
N GLY A 516 -20.55 12.06 49.64
CA GLY A 516 -21.24 10.86 50.15
C GLY A 516 -20.67 9.55 49.61
N ALA A 517 -20.97 8.45 50.30
CA ALA A 517 -20.65 7.11 49.84
C ALA A 517 -21.75 6.58 48.91
N VAL A 518 -21.36 5.96 47.79
CA VAL A 518 -22.30 5.41 46.80
C VAL A 518 -23.29 4.42 47.43
N ALA A 519 -22.79 3.57 48.34
CA ALA A 519 -23.58 2.56 49.04
C ALA A 519 -24.67 3.12 49.98
N ASP A 520 -24.54 4.39 50.41
CA ASP A 520 -25.47 5.02 51.35
C ASP A 520 -26.56 5.85 50.65
N MET A 521 -26.46 6.02 49.34
CA MET A 521 -27.32 6.88 48.53
C MET A 521 -28.15 6.07 47.55
N THR A 522 -29.38 6.52 47.27
CA THR A 522 -30.18 5.94 46.17
C THR A 522 -29.74 6.51 44.83
N LEU A 523 -30.04 5.81 43.73
CA LEU A 523 -29.81 6.33 42.37
C LEU A 523 -30.40 7.74 42.19
N TYR A 524 -31.62 7.95 42.70
CA TYR A 524 -32.28 9.26 42.65
C TYR A 524 -31.45 10.37 43.32
N GLN A 525 -30.84 10.07 44.48
CA GLN A 525 -30.01 11.04 45.19
C GLN A 525 -28.68 11.30 44.47
N LEU A 526 -28.08 10.27 43.88
CA LEU A 526 -26.82 10.42 43.14
C LEU A 526 -27.00 11.25 41.86
N ARG A 527 -28.14 11.13 41.18
CA ARG A 527 -28.51 11.96 40.02
C ARG A 527 -28.83 13.43 40.33
N GLN A 528 -28.67 13.88 41.59
CA GLN A 528 -28.79 15.30 41.92
C GLN A 528 -27.47 16.06 41.77
N TYR A 529 -26.37 15.37 41.47
CA TYR A 529 -25.03 15.93 41.37
C TYR A 529 -24.53 15.95 39.92
N ASN A 530 -23.59 16.85 39.64
CA ASN A 530 -22.90 16.92 38.36
C ASN A 530 -21.55 16.21 38.45
N TYR A 531 -21.31 15.24 37.57
CA TYR A 531 -20.10 14.41 37.50
C TYR A 531 -19.01 14.97 36.56
N ASN A 532 -18.79 16.29 36.58
CA ASN A 532 -17.82 16.97 35.71
C ASN A 532 -16.43 17.23 36.33
N ARG A 533 -16.17 16.82 37.59
CA ARG A 533 -14.95 17.31 38.30
C ARG A 533 -13.63 16.84 37.70
N THR A 534 -13.62 15.72 37.00
CA THR A 534 -12.39 15.19 36.39
C THR A 534 -11.99 15.96 35.14
N ILE A 535 -12.96 16.48 34.38
CA ILE A 535 -12.77 17.39 33.24
C ILE A 535 -13.86 18.47 33.33
N PRO A 536 -13.59 19.58 34.04
CA PRO A 536 -14.59 20.60 34.31
C PRO A 536 -15.05 21.34 33.05
N ASP A 537 -16.36 21.44 32.86
CA ASP A 537 -17.04 22.28 31.88
C ASP A 537 -18.43 22.71 32.40
N ASP A 538 -19.22 23.37 31.55
CA ASP A 538 -20.59 23.82 31.88
C ASP A 538 -21.67 22.75 31.61
N THR A 539 -21.28 21.55 31.19
CA THR A 539 -22.21 20.45 30.88
C THR A 539 -22.62 19.74 32.17
N GLN A 540 -23.88 19.28 32.21
CA GLN A 540 -24.39 18.43 33.28
C GLN A 540 -24.16 16.97 32.92
N TYR A 541 -23.33 16.27 33.70
CA TYR A 541 -23.12 14.83 33.57
C TYR A 541 -23.79 14.09 34.72
N ASP A 542 -24.67 13.16 34.40
CA ASP A 542 -25.32 12.28 35.38
C ASP A 542 -24.50 10.99 35.58
N ILE A 543 -24.61 10.40 36.77
CA ILE A 543 -24.11 9.05 37.00
C ILE A 543 -24.90 8.01 36.17
N PRO A 544 -24.25 7.22 35.31
CA PRO A 544 -24.94 6.21 34.53
C PRO A 544 -25.30 4.98 35.38
N THR A 545 -26.37 4.30 35.00
CA THR A 545 -26.60 2.90 35.36
C THR A 545 -25.93 1.98 34.36
N LEU A 546 -25.59 0.75 34.78
CA LEU A 546 -25.05 -0.25 33.84
C LEU A 546 -26.03 -0.53 32.69
N SER A 547 -27.34 -0.46 32.96
CA SER A 547 -28.39 -0.66 31.95
C SER A 547 -28.29 0.37 30.81
N GLU A 548 -28.03 1.64 31.16
CA GLU A 548 -27.90 2.73 30.19
C GLU A 548 -26.63 2.59 29.35
N VAL A 549 -25.51 2.18 29.96
CA VAL A 549 -24.28 1.92 29.20
C VAL A 549 -24.44 0.74 28.26
N LEU A 550 -25.05 -0.37 28.71
CA LEU A 550 -25.32 -1.52 27.84
C LEU A 550 -26.22 -1.13 26.65
N GLU A 551 -27.24 -0.30 26.88
CA GLU A 551 -28.12 0.19 25.82
C GLU A 551 -27.39 1.08 24.80
N LEU A 552 -26.53 1.98 25.28
CA LEU A 552 -25.71 2.85 24.44
C LEU A 552 -24.75 2.05 23.52
N ILE A 553 -24.12 1.01 24.06
CA ILE A 553 -23.03 0.30 23.40
C ILE A 553 -23.52 -0.86 22.54
N ARG A 554 -24.70 -1.43 22.85
CA ARG A 554 -25.25 -2.57 22.11
C ARG A 554 -25.20 -2.42 20.57
N PRO A 555 -25.50 -1.25 19.96
CA PRO A 555 -25.52 -1.09 18.50
C PRO A 555 -24.16 -1.06 17.80
N ASN A 556 -23.05 -0.76 18.49
CA ASN A 556 -21.76 -0.47 17.86
C ASN A 556 -20.78 -1.67 17.83
N GLY A 557 -21.15 -2.81 18.38
CA GLY A 557 -20.34 -4.03 18.31
C GLY A 557 -19.12 -4.07 19.25
N MET A 558 -18.88 -3.03 20.06
CA MET A 558 -17.74 -2.96 20.97
C MET A 558 -17.79 -4.01 22.09
N ILE A 559 -16.59 -4.41 22.56
CA ILE A 559 -16.40 -5.19 23.80
C ILE A 559 -16.60 -4.30 25.02
N ILE A 560 -17.08 -4.87 26.13
CA ILE A 560 -17.21 -4.19 27.41
C ILE A 560 -16.45 -4.98 28.47
N ASN A 561 -15.41 -4.38 29.06
CA ASN A 561 -14.80 -4.87 30.28
C ASN A 561 -15.49 -4.24 31.50
N ILE A 562 -16.20 -5.05 32.30
CA ILE A 562 -16.89 -4.61 33.51
C ILE A 562 -16.03 -4.95 34.73
N GLU A 563 -15.43 -3.94 35.37
CA GLU A 563 -14.76 -4.07 36.67
C GLU A 563 -15.79 -4.10 37.81
N LEU A 564 -15.81 -5.19 38.58
CA LEU A 564 -16.58 -5.30 39.83
C LEU A 564 -15.79 -4.64 40.98
N LYS A 565 -16.25 -3.47 41.47
CA LYS A 565 -15.66 -2.76 42.61
C LYS A 565 -16.07 -3.37 43.96
N THR A 566 -15.57 -4.57 44.23
CA THR A 566 -15.88 -5.34 45.46
C THR A 566 -14.70 -5.46 46.42
N GLY A 567 -13.69 -4.59 46.27
CA GLY A 567 -12.45 -4.63 47.07
C GLY A 567 -12.51 -3.88 48.40
N VAL A 568 -13.17 -2.71 48.43
CA VAL A 568 -13.35 -1.90 49.64
C VAL A 568 -14.73 -2.16 50.25
N ASN A 569 -15.78 -2.05 49.45
CA ASN A 569 -17.14 -2.40 49.83
C ASN A 569 -17.50 -3.79 49.30
N PHE A 570 -18.03 -4.65 50.19
CA PHE A 570 -18.58 -5.93 49.77
C PHE A 570 -20.07 -5.75 49.47
N TYR A 571 -20.47 -6.13 48.26
CA TYR A 571 -21.84 -5.97 47.76
C TYR A 571 -22.50 -7.34 47.52
N PRO A 572 -23.22 -7.91 48.51
CA PRO A 572 -23.85 -9.22 48.35
C PRO A 572 -24.80 -9.27 47.14
N GLY A 573 -24.51 -10.15 46.19
CA GLY A 573 -25.32 -10.40 44.98
C GLY A 573 -25.03 -9.45 43.82
N ILE A 574 -23.95 -8.67 43.85
CA ILE A 574 -23.56 -7.80 42.72
C ILE A 574 -23.14 -8.62 41.51
N GLU A 575 -22.47 -9.75 41.72
CA GLU A 575 -22.02 -10.66 40.68
C GLU A 575 -23.23 -11.20 39.88
N GLN A 576 -24.21 -11.76 40.59
CA GLN A 576 -25.44 -12.28 39.98
C GLN A 576 -26.23 -11.17 39.27
N ALA A 577 -26.41 -10.01 39.90
CA ALA A 577 -27.17 -8.92 39.30
C ALA A 577 -26.52 -8.39 38.02
N THR A 578 -25.18 -8.33 37.97
CA THR A 578 -24.43 -7.90 36.79
C THR A 578 -24.59 -8.92 35.66
N VAL A 579 -24.40 -10.22 35.95
CA VAL A 579 -24.59 -11.31 34.98
C VAL A 579 -26.01 -11.33 34.43
N ASP A 580 -27.02 -11.21 35.30
CA ASP A 580 -28.43 -11.23 34.89
C ASP A 580 -28.77 -10.01 34.01
N LEU A 581 -28.17 -8.85 34.28
CA LEU A 581 -28.37 -7.67 33.45
C LEU A 581 -27.71 -7.83 32.08
N VAL A 582 -26.47 -8.31 32.01
CA VAL A 582 -25.78 -8.59 30.74
C VAL A 582 -26.57 -9.61 29.90
N ARG A 583 -27.04 -10.69 30.53
CA ARG A 583 -27.89 -11.71 29.90
C ARG A 583 -29.22 -11.13 29.40
N LYS A 584 -29.84 -10.23 30.15
CA LYS A 584 -31.08 -9.55 29.73
C LYS A 584 -30.87 -8.74 28.43
N TYR A 585 -29.69 -8.18 28.22
CA TYR A 585 -29.35 -7.41 27.02
C TYR A 585 -28.81 -8.28 25.87
N GLY A 586 -28.51 -9.56 26.11
CA GLY A 586 -27.97 -10.49 25.12
C GLY A 586 -26.57 -10.10 24.66
N MET A 587 -25.69 -9.77 25.62
CA MET A 587 -24.33 -9.27 25.38
C MET A 587 -23.25 -10.17 26.01
N GLU A 588 -23.59 -11.40 26.40
CA GLU A 588 -22.67 -12.33 27.06
C GLU A 588 -21.39 -12.61 26.25
N ASP A 589 -21.49 -12.58 24.92
CA ASP A 589 -20.40 -12.80 23.98
C ASP A 589 -19.45 -11.59 23.82
N ARG A 590 -19.85 -10.43 24.35
CA ARG A 590 -19.12 -9.16 24.24
C ARG A 590 -18.67 -8.58 25.57
N VAL A 591 -18.90 -9.30 26.68
CA VAL A 591 -18.57 -8.83 28.02
C VAL A 591 -17.45 -9.67 28.63
N ILE A 592 -16.45 -8.96 29.15
CA ILE A 592 -15.40 -9.52 30.00
C ILE A 592 -15.61 -8.95 31.40
N TYR A 593 -15.52 -9.79 32.42
CA TYR A 593 -15.64 -9.36 33.82
C TYR A 593 -14.26 -9.30 34.46
N SER A 594 -13.95 -8.22 35.15
CA SER A 594 -12.68 -8.10 35.87
C SER A 594 -12.89 -7.63 37.30
N SER A 595 -11.93 -7.93 38.18
CA SER A 595 -11.93 -7.43 39.56
C SER A 595 -10.58 -7.65 40.21
N PHE A 596 -10.17 -6.74 41.10
CA PHE A 596 -9.07 -6.98 42.05
C PHE A 596 -9.46 -7.96 43.17
N ASN A 597 -10.76 -8.16 43.39
CA ASN A 597 -11.27 -9.16 44.30
C ASN A 597 -11.52 -10.46 43.53
N HIS A 598 -10.49 -11.31 43.41
CA HIS A 598 -10.57 -12.53 42.60
C HIS A 598 -11.64 -13.52 43.10
N GLU A 599 -11.97 -13.49 44.39
CA GLU A 599 -13.11 -14.26 44.95
C GLU A 599 -14.45 -13.83 44.34
N SER A 600 -14.58 -12.56 43.95
CA SER A 600 -15.75 -12.05 43.22
C SER A 600 -15.88 -12.70 41.85
N LEU A 601 -14.75 -12.93 41.15
CA LEU A 601 -14.75 -13.60 39.84
C LEU A 601 -15.07 -15.10 39.98
N ILE A 602 -14.55 -15.75 41.04
CA ILE A 602 -14.89 -17.15 41.36
C ILE A 602 -16.41 -17.28 41.60
N ARG A 603 -17.01 -16.39 42.40
CA ARG A 603 -18.47 -16.37 42.60
C ARG A 603 -19.24 -16.05 41.33
N LEU A 604 -18.74 -15.13 40.49
CA LEU A 604 -19.37 -14.80 39.21
C LEU A 604 -19.48 -16.03 38.31
N LYS A 605 -18.44 -16.86 38.27
CA LYS A 605 -18.42 -18.13 37.52
C LYS A 605 -19.46 -19.15 38.01
N GLU A 606 -19.95 -19.05 39.25
CA GLU A 606 -21.08 -19.88 39.70
C GLU A 606 -22.40 -19.52 39.00
N TYR A 607 -22.56 -18.26 38.59
CA TYR A 607 -23.76 -17.76 37.88
C TYR A 607 -23.61 -17.77 36.35
N ALA A 608 -22.38 -17.70 35.85
CA ALA A 608 -22.03 -17.77 34.44
C ALA A 608 -20.69 -18.50 34.22
N PRO A 609 -20.70 -19.85 34.14
CA PRO A 609 -19.48 -20.65 34.02
C PRO A 609 -18.61 -20.29 32.79
N ASP A 610 -19.26 -19.95 31.69
CA ASP A 610 -18.61 -19.64 30.41
C ASP A 610 -18.20 -18.16 30.28
N ALA A 611 -18.51 -17.30 31.26
CA ALA A 611 -18.19 -15.88 31.20
C ALA A 611 -16.69 -15.62 31.09
N GLU A 612 -16.25 -14.75 30.21
CA GLU A 612 -14.85 -14.36 30.15
C GLU A 612 -14.47 -13.53 31.37
N CYS A 613 -13.37 -13.88 32.03
CA CYS A 613 -12.93 -13.20 33.24
C CYS A 613 -11.44 -12.84 33.22
N GLY A 614 -11.14 -11.65 33.75
CA GLY A 614 -9.83 -11.03 33.81
C GLY A 614 -9.36 -10.73 35.23
N VAL A 615 -8.22 -11.30 35.62
CA VAL A 615 -7.63 -11.12 36.97
C VAL A 615 -6.89 -9.79 37.05
N LEU A 616 -7.43 -8.78 37.74
CA LEU A 616 -6.82 -7.44 37.89
C LEU A 616 -5.76 -7.43 39.00
N TYR A 617 -4.59 -6.85 38.71
CA TYR A 617 -3.57 -6.63 39.73
C TYR A 617 -2.64 -5.46 39.41
N SER A 618 -2.16 -4.79 40.46
CA SER A 618 -1.30 -3.59 40.36
C SER A 618 0.10 -3.77 40.95
N THR A 619 0.39 -4.94 41.51
CA THR A 619 1.70 -5.29 42.07
C THR A 619 2.18 -6.62 41.49
N GLY A 620 3.49 -6.81 41.34
CA GLY A 620 4.03 -8.06 40.81
C GLY A 620 3.54 -9.30 41.57
N ILE A 621 2.95 -10.23 40.84
CA ILE A 621 2.54 -11.56 41.32
C ILE A 621 3.45 -12.59 40.63
N ALA A 622 3.88 -13.61 41.36
CA ALA A 622 4.63 -14.70 40.76
C ALA A 622 3.69 -15.57 39.91
N ASP A 623 4.05 -15.79 38.65
CA ASP A 623 3.33 -16.62 37.68
C ASP A 623 1.79 -16.34 37.64
N PRO A 624 1.39 -15.11 37.25
CA PRO A 624 -0.01 -14.71 37.23
C PRO A 624 -0.81 -15.50 36.17
N ALA A 625 -0.16 -15.98 35.11
CA ALA A 625 -0.80 -16.78 34.05
C ALA A 625 -1.27 -18.14 34.59
N SER A 626 -0.40 -18.89 35.27
CA SER A 626 -0.80 -20.15 35.91
C SER A 626 -1.85 -19.92 36.99
N TYR A 627 -1.76 -18.83 37.75
CA TYR A 627 -2.76 -18.48 38.74
C TYR A 627 -4.15 -18.26 38.11
N ALA A 628 -4.24 -17.45 37.05
CA ALA A 628 -5.48 -17.23 36.31
C ALA A 628 -6.05 -18.54 35.74
N LYS A 629 -5.18 -19.39 35.17
CA LYS A 629 -5.56 -20.70 34.64
C LYS A 629 -6.14 -21.64 35.69
N VAL A 630 -5.53 -21.70 36.89
CA VAL A 630 -6.04 -22.50 38.02
C VAL A 630 -7.43 -22.04 38.45
N LEU A 631 -7.70 -20.73 38.38
CA LEU A 631 -9.01 -20.18 38.68
C LEU A 631 -10.04 -20.34 37.55
N GLY A 632 -9.64 -20.85 36.37
CA GLY A 632 -10.53 -20.96 35.21
C GLY A 632 -10.81 -19.61 34.52
N MET A 633 -9.88 -18.67 34.63
CA MET A 633 -9.97 -17.32 34.05
C MET A 633 -9.23 -17.26 32.71
N GLN A 634 -9.71 -16.44 31.78
CA GLN A 634 -9.24 -16.39 30.39
C GLN A 634 -8.18 -15.32 30.18
N ALA A 635 -8.09 -14.36 31.10
CA ALA A 635 -7.18 -13.23 30.97
C ALA A 635 -6.57 -12.80 32.31
N ILE A 636 -5.44 -12.11 32.22
CA ILE A 636 -4.88 -11.30 33.28
C ILE A 636 -4.93 -9.82 32.87
N HIS A 637 -5.20 -8.95 33.85
CA HIS A 637 -5.28 -7.51 33.65
C HIS A 637 -4.21 -6.82 34.52
N PRO A 638 -2.92 -6.85 34.13
CA PRO A 638 -1.85 -6.21 34.86
C PRO A 638 -1.89 -4.69 34.74
N SER A 639 -1.46 -4.00 35.80
CA SER A 639 -1.03 -2.61 35.64
C SER A 639 0.19 -2.53 34.70
N VAL A 640 0.36 -1.45 33.94
CA VAL A 640 1.48 -1.23 33.02
C VAL A 640 2.82 -1.30 33.75
N GLY A 641 2.86 -0.99 35.05
CA GLY A 641 4.05 -1.14 35.88
C GLY A 641 4.46 -2.59 36.15
N CYS A 642 3.56 -3.56 35.93
CA CYS A 642 3.79 -4.99 36.12
C CYS A 642 4.33 -5.69 34.87
N VAL A 643 4.21 -5.10 33.68
CA VAL A 643 4.69 -5.76 32.44
C VAL A 643 6.22 -5.82 32.33
N LYS A 644 6.93 -5.12 33.23
CA LYS A 644 8.41 -5.11 33.31
C LYS A 644 9.01 -6.41 33.84
N TYR A 645 8.21 -7.33 34.38
CA TYR A 645 8.73 -8.58 34.93
C TYR A 645 9.07 -9.55 33.79
N PRO A 646 10.30 -10.10 33.73
CA PRO A 646 10.72 -10.96 32.62
C PRO A 646 9.86 -12.22 32.46
N GLY A 647 9.61 -12.64 31.22
CA GLY A 647 8.93 -13.89 30.89
C GLY A 647 7.40 -13.83 30.96
N LEU A 648 6.81 -12.70 31.33
CA LEU A 648 5.36 -12.59 31.51
C LEU A 648 4.57 -12.85 30.20
N PRO A 649 4.89 -12.21 29.05
CA PRO A 649 4.19 -12.50 27.80
C PRO A 649 4.29 -13.97 27.37
N GLU A 650 5.48 -14.55 27.48
CA GLU A 650 5.75 -15.94 27.13
C GLU A 650 4.94 -16.90 28.00
N HIS A 651 4.92 -16.68 29.32
CA HIS A 651 4.13 -17.50 30.24
C HIS A 651 2.61 -17.39 29.97
N CYS A 652 2.13 -16.22 29.55
CA CYS A 652 0.74 -16.02 29.16
C CYS A 652 0.40 -16.84 27.90
N LYS A 653 1.24 -16.75 26.85
CA LYS A 653 1.13 -17.52 25.61
C LYS A 653 1.12 -19.02 25.89
N ASP A 654 2.09 -19.53 26.64
CA ASP A 654 2.23 -20.95 26.99
C ASP A 654 1.02 -21.51 27.76
N ASN A 655 0.31 -20.63 28.49
CA ASN A 655 -0.86 -21.02 29.27
C ASN A 655 -2.19 -20.77 28.56
N GLY A 656 -2.19 -20.14 27.39
CA GLY A 656 -3.41 -19.74 26.69
C GLY A 656 -4.20 -18.66 27.45
N ILE A 657 -3.49 -17.76 28.13
CA ILE A 657 -4.06 -16.66 28.93
C ILE A 657 -3.80 -15.34 28.22
N ARG A 658 -4.87 -14.56 28.00
CA ARG A 658 -4.77 -13.22 27.38
C ARG A 658 -4.25 -12.17 28.36
N MET A 659 -3.63 -11.13 27.84
CA MET A 659 -3.09 -10.02 28.62
C MET A 659 -3.72 -8.68 28.19
N HIS A 660 -4.47 -8.06 29.11
CA HIS A 660 -5.11 -6.76 28.91
C HIS A 660 -4.51 -5.71 29.86
N VAL A 661 -3.63 -4.85 29.36
CA VAL A 661 -2.79 -3.99 30.22
C VAL A 661 -3.42 -2.63 30.47
N TRP A 662 -3.44 -2.17 31.73
CA TRP A 662 -3.99 -0.86 32.13
C TRP A 662 -3.02 -0.05 33.00
N THR A 663 -3.09 1.26 33.13
CA THR A 663 -3.61 2.19 32.14
C THR A 663 -2.43 2.63 31.26
N VAL A 664 -2.56 2.45 29.95
CA VAL A 664 -1.48 2.69 28.97
C VAL A 664 -1.76 4.01 28.26
N ASN A 665 -1.14 5.11 28.71
CA ASN A 665 -1.53 6.46 28.26
C ASN A 665 -0.51 7.18 27.38
N SER A 666 0.77 6.80 27.44
CA SER A 666 1.80 7.43 26.60
C SER A 666 2.06 6.60 25.35
N GLU A 667 2.34 7.25 24.22
CA GLU A 667 2.71 6.59 22.96
C GLU A 667 3.88 5.61 23.15
N ALA A 668 4.88 5.97 23.97
CA ALA A 668 6.00 5.09 24.29
C ALA A 668 5.54 3.79 24.98
N GLN A 669 4.56 3.85 25.88
CA GLN A 669 4.00 2.65 26.51
C GLN A 669 3.11 1.89 25.52
N MET A 670 2.32 2.56 24.69
CA MET A 670 1.47 1.93 23.66
C MET A 670 2.32 1.13 22.68
N GLU A 671 3.44 1.70 22.24
CA GLU A 671 4.40 1.05 21.37
C GLU A 671 5.12 -0.10 22.08
N GLN A 672 5.52 0.09 23.34
CA GLN A 672 6.06 -1.01 24.16
C GLN A 672 5.05 -2.17 24.28
N MET A 673 3.76 -1.88 24.46
CA MET A 673 2.72 -2.90 24.58
C MET A 673 2.50 -3.64 23.26
N ARG A 674 2.55 -2.92 22.13
CA ARG A 674 2.58 -3.53 20.80
C ARG A 674 3.79 -4.45 20.65
N GLN A 675 4.98 -4.03 21.08
CA GLN A 675 6.20 -4.83 21.02
C GLN A 675 6.15 -6.10 21.88
N LEU A 676 5.46 -6.04 23.02
CA LEU A 676 5.25 -7.20 23.89
C LEU A 676 4.14 -8.14 23.39
N GLY A 677 3.43 -7.79 22.31
CA GLY A 677 2.35 -8.60 21.75
C GLY A 677 1.16 -8.77 22.69
N VAL A 678 0.81 -7.73 23.45
CA VAL A 678 -0.32 -7.80 24.39
C VAL A 678 -1.66 -7.82 23.64
N ASP A 679 -2.66 -8.56 24.12
CA ASP A 679 -3.94 -8.71 23.44
C ASP A 679 -4.77 -7.42 23.41
N ALA A 680 -4.75 -6.65 24.51
CA ALA A 680 -5.42 -5.36 24.60
C ALA A 680 -4.68 -4.37 25.50
N ILE A 681 -4.83 -3.08 25.18
CA ILE A 681 -4.49 -1.98 26.06
C ILE A 681 -5.76 -1.28 26.53
N ILE A 682 -5.77 -0.88 27.80
CA ILE A 682 -6.82 -0.07 28.42
C ILE A 682 -6.24 1.33 28.62
N THR A 683 -6.79 2.33 27.93
CA THR A 683 -6.20 3.67 27.81
C THR A 683 -7.24 4.78 27.95
N ASN A 684 -6.83 5.93 28.47
CA ASN A 684 -7.66 7.13 28.51
C ASN A 684 -7.77 7.82 27.14
N TYR A 685 -6.84 7.53 26.21
CA TYR A 685 -6.67 8.22 24.92
C TYR A 685 -6.80 7.22 23.75
N PRO A 686 -8.02 6.72 23.46
CA PRO A 686 -8.22 5.70 22.45
C PRO A 686 -7.85 6.16 21.03
N ASP A 687 -8.11 7.43 20.68
CA ASP A 687 -7.74 8.02 19.39
C ASP A 687 -6.22 8.04 19.17
N VAL A 688 -5.45 8.42 20.18
CA VAL A 688 -3.97 8.42 20.13
C VAL A 688 -3.44 7.01 19.87
N ALA A 689 -3.98 6.01 20.56
CA ALA A 689 -3.58 4.62 20.36
C ALA A 689 -3.92 4.12 18.94
N LEU A 690 -5.14 4.39 18.47
CA LEU A 690 -5.57 3.99 17.13
C LEU A 690 -4.73 4.68 16.03
N ALA A 691 -4.42 5.97 16.20
CA ALA A 691 -3.55 6.73 15.31
C ALA A 691 -2.13 6.14 15.26
N LEU A 692 -1.53 5.87 16.42
CA LEU A 692 -0.20 5.28 16.54
C LEU A 692 -0.13 3.91 15.84
N TYR A 693 -1.21 3.13 15.93
CA TYR A 693 -1.33 1.81 15.30
C TYR A 693 -1.76 1.88 13.82
N GLY A 694 -1.92 3.07 13.23
CA GLY A 694 -2.31 3.23 11.83
C GLY A 694 -3.73 2.74 11.52
N ARG A 695 -4.62 2.75 12.53
CA ARG A 695 -6.02 2.30 12.41
C ARG A 695 -6.94 3.48 12.09
N ASP A 696 -8.03 3.17 11.40
CA ASP A 696 -9.10 4.14 11.14
C ASP A 696 -9.67 4.65 12.47
N HIS A 697 -9.75 5.97 12.61
CA HIS A 697 -10.19 6.63 13.82
C HIS A 697 -10.63 8.06 13.49
N LYS A 698 -11.34 8.68 14.43
CA LYS A 698 -11.54 10.13 14.45
C LYS A 698 -10.83 10.70 15.66
N SER A 699 -10.08 11.76 15.47
CA SER A 699 -9.42 12.47 16.56
C SER A 699 -10.43 13.22 17.42
N TYR A 700 -10.07 13.49 18.68
CA TYR A 700 -10.89 14.36 19.53
C TYR A 700 -11.15 15.73 18.89
N GLU A 701 -10.16 16.28 18.18
CA GLU A 701 -10.25 17.59 17.52
C GLU A 701 -11.31 17.65 16.42
N GLU A 702 -11.56 16.51 15.73
CA GLU A 702 -12.59 16.40 14.70
C GLU A 702 -13.99 16.20 15.29
N LEU A 703 -14.06 15.58 16.47
CA LEU A 703 -15.32 15.22 17.14
C LEU A 703 -15.81 16.28 18.12
N LYS A 704 -14.93 17.16 18.59
CA LYS A 704 -15.33 18.19 19.57
C LYS A 704 -16.34 19.17 18.94
N PRO A 705 -17.40 19.55 19.66
CA PRO A 705 -18.34 20.56 19.19
C PRO A 705 -17.61 21.88 18.89
N THR A 706 -17.83 22.46 17.72
CA THR A 706 -17.31 23.80 17.40
C THR A 706 -18.09 24.84 18.23
N PRO A 707 -17.45 25.78 18.94
CA PRO A 707 -18.17 26.84 19.62
C PRO A 707 -19.00 27.62 18.61
N THR A 708 -20.31 27.67 18.80
CA THR A 708 -21.17 28.60 18.06
C THR A 708 -20.73 30.01 18.40
N ALA A 709 -20.22 30.75 17.41
CA ALA A 709 -19.97 32.17 17.57
C ALA A 709 -21.29 32.87 17.93
N ASP A 710 -21.32 33.53 19.09
CA ASP A 710 -22.43 34.36 19.55
C ASP A 710 -22.82 35.37 18.46
N ILE A 711 -24.02 35.21 17.90
CA ILE A 711 -24.67 36.28 17.15
C ILE A 711 -25.12 37.29 18.20
N ALA A 712 -24.26 38.28 18.48
CA ALA A 712 -24.64 39.42 19.30
C ALA A 712 -25.74 40.22 18.58
N GLU A 713 -26.97 40.14 19.09
CA GLU A 713 -28.00 41.14 18.83
C GLU A 713 -27.54 42.47 19.43
N SER A 714 -27.11 43.41 18.58
CA SER A 714 -26.92 44.79 18.99
C SER A 714 -28.08 45.65 18.46
N GLU A 715 -28.97 46.05 19.36
CA GLU A 715 -29.84 47.21 19.16
C GLU A 715 -28.97 48.45 18.84
N GLN A 716 -29.27 49.15 17.74
CA GLN A 716 -28.89 50.55 17.61
C GLN A 716 -29.87 51.31 16.71
N ASP A 717 -30.36 52.42 17.27
CA ASP A 717 -31.31 53.39 16.76
C ASP A 717 -31.09 53.83 15.31
N SER A 718 -32.20 53.99 14.60
CA SER A 718 -32.25 54.75 13.35
C SER A 718 -32.25 56.26 13.63
N PRO A 719 -31.59 57.06 12.78
CA PRO A 719 -32.35 58.14 12.16
C PRO A 719 -32.08 58.27 10.65
N VAL A 720 -33.20 58.22 9.92
CA VAL A 720 -33.67 59.15 8.88
C VAL A 720 -32.67 59.83 7.92
N GLU A 721 -32.98 59.66 6.63
CA GLU A 721 -32.86 60.60 5.49
C GLU A 721 -31.76 60.45 4.40
N THR A 722 -32.26 60.05 3.21
CA THR A 722 -32.09 60.64 1.85
C THR A 722 -30.73 60.63 1.10
N VAL A 723 -30.72 59.81 0.05
CA VAL A 723 -30.28 60.00 -1.37
C VAL A 723 -29.31 61.14 -1.73
N ALA A 724 -28.12 60.78 -2.26
CA ALA A 724 -27.57 61.22 -3.56
C ALA A 724 -26.26 60.45 -3.93
N PRO A 725 -25.94 60.27 -5.23
CA PRO A 725 -24.81 59.44 -5.69
C PRO A 725 -23.54 60.27 -6.01
N SER A 726 -22.35 59.66 -5.91
CA SER A 726 -21.26 59.71 -6.92
C SER A 726 -19.83 59.61 -6.37
N GLN A 727 -18.97 59.05 -7.23
CA GLN A 727 -17.57 59.38 -7.51
C GLN A 727 -16.49 58.32 -7.23
N ASN A 728 -15.64 58.32 -8.24
CA ASN A 728 -14.61 57.40 -8.68
C ASN A 728 -13.27 58.10 -8.44
N THR A 729 -12.30 57.45 -7.81
CA THR A 729 -10.88 57.84 -7.90
C THR A 729 -9.98 56.63 -7.65
N GLY A 730 -9.09 56.33 -8.61
CA GLY A 730 -8.10 55.26 -8.51
C GLY A 730 -6.69 55.75 -8.16
N HIS A 731 -5.80 54.79 -7.82
CA HIS A 731 -4.33 54.86 -7.82
C HIS A 731 -3.80 53.41 -7.94
N LYS A 732 -3.16 52.98 -9.05
CA LYS A 732 -1.72 53.01 -9.45
C LYS A 732 -0.75 52.02 -8.71
N HIS A 733 -0.52 50.85 -9.35
CA HIS A 733 0.70 50.02 -9.60
C HIS A 733 2.03 50.21 -8.82
N PRO A 734 2.88 49.14 -8.61
CA PRO A 734 3.67 48.48 -9.69
C PRO A 734 3.91 46.94 -9.61
N TRP A 735 4.22 46.35 -10.78
CA TRP A 735 4.70 44.98 -11.07
C TRP A 735 6.24 44.84 -10.90
N PRO A 736 6.86 43.63 -11.00
CA PRO A 736 7.22 43.07 -12.33
C PRO A 736 7.11 41.53 -12.51
N LEU A 737 6.71 41.16 -13.72
CA LEU A 737 6.83 39.86 -14.41
C LEU A 737 8.17 39.75 -15.16
N ARG A 738 8.72 38.53 -15.26
CA ARG A 738 9.66 37.99 -16.28
C ARG A 738 9.48 36.45 -16.21
N ILE A 739 9.30 35.65 -17.26
CA ILE A 739 9.76 35.73 -18.65
C ILE A 739 8.70 35.15 -19.60
N ALA A 740 8.69 35.65 -20.84
CA ALA A 740 8.05 35.02 -21.99
C ALA A 740 8.99 35.12 -23.21
N GLY A 741 8.95 34.09 -24.06
CA GLY A 741 9.48 34.07 -25.42
C GLY A 741 9.36 32.63 -25.94
N THR A 742 8.63 32.29 -26.99
CA THR A 742 8.19 33.10 -28.13
C THR A 742 6.99 32.43 -28.79
N MET A 743 5.87 33.15 -28.92
CA MET A 743 4.72 32.76 -29.74
C MET A 743 4.27 33.99 -30.53
N TYR A 744 4.25 33.89 -31.86
CA TYR A 744 3.54 34.74 -32.85
C TYR A 744 3.96 34.24 -34.24
N LYS A 745 3.15 34.13 -35.32
CA LYS A 745 1.83 34.64 -35.73
C LYS A 745 1.57 34.03 -37.13
N TYR A 746 0.35 33.67 -37.52
CA TYR A 746 -0.23 34.04 -38.84
C TYR A 746 -1.74 33.73 -38.89
N ILE A 747 -2.43 34.57 -39.66
CA ILE A 747 -3.86 34.90 -39.65
C ILE A 747 -4.55 34.22 -40.85
N ARG A 748 -5.79 33.71 -40.71
CA ARG A 748 -6.99 34.09 -41.52
C ARG A 748 -8.20 33.15 -41.33
N LYS A 749 -9.33 33.78 -40.98
CA LYS A 749 -10.75 33.36 -41.09
C LYS A 749 -11.12 32.98 -42.55
N PRO A 750 -12.20 32.21 -42.85
CA PRO A 750 -13.56 32.78 -42.66
C PRO A 750 -14.81 31.85 -42.46
N PHE A 751 -15.92 32.52 -42.09
CA PHE A 751 -17.38 32.22 -42.12
C PHE A 751 -17.94 31.01 -41.34
N VAL A 752 -18.66 31.19 -40.21
CA VAL A 752 -20.10 31.52 -40.03
C VAL A 752 -21.04 30.40 -40.48
N ALA A 753 -21.57 29.65 -39.52
CA ALA A 753 -22.97 29.17 -39.47
C ALA A 753 -23.17 28.18 -38.30
N LEU A 754 -23.44 28.67 -37.08
CA LEU A 754 -24.26 27.89 -36.13
C LEU A 754 -25.01 28.80 -35.13
N ASP A 755 -25.49 29.93 -35.63
CA ASP A 755 -26.43 30.81 -34.91
C ASP A 755 -27.90 30.37 -35.15
N ARG A 756 -28.13 29.07 -35.34
CA ARG A 756 -29.45 28.48 -35.67
C ARG A 756 -29.88 27.31 -34.79
N VAL A 757 -29.14 26.98 -33.73
CA VAL A 757 -29.54 25.91 -32.79
C VAL A 757 -29.96 26.47 -31.41
N ILE A 758 -29.66 27.72 -31.08
CA ILE A 758 -30.01 28.37 -29.80
C ILE A 758 -31.20 29.34 -29.94
N GLN A 759 -32.18 29.01 -30.79
CA GLN A 759 -33.48 29.73 -30.82
C GLN A 759 -34.70 28.80 -30.88
N LYS A 760 -34.58 27.55 -30.37
CA LYS A 760 -35.75 26.66 -30.35
C LYS A 760 -35.87 25.71 -29.14
N ALA A 761 -35.41 26.16 -27.97
CA ALA A 761 -35.69 25.46 -26.70
C ALA A 761 -35.83 26.41 -25.49
N ALA A 762 -36.26 27.65 -25.71
CA ALA A 762 -36.77 28.53 -24.65
C ALA A 762 -38.12 29.08 -25.14
N GLY A 763 -39.17 28.30 -24.90
CA GLY A 763 -40.52 28.60 -25.36
C GLY A 763 -41.44 27.38 -25.40
N LYS A 764 -41.49 26.63 -24.29
CA LYS A 764 -42.67 25.87 -23.81
C LYS A 764 -42.40 25.32 -22.42
#